data_AF-A0A7X7UZQ9-F1
#
_entry.id   AF-A0A7X7UZQ9-F1
#
_cell.length_a   1.000
_cell.length_b   1.000
_cell.length_c   1.000
_cell.angle_alpha   90.00
_cell.angle_beta   90.00
_cell.angle_gamma   90.00
#
_symmetry.space_group_name_H-M   'P 1'
#
loop_
_entity.id
_entity.type
_entity.pdbx_description
1 polymer ?
#
loop_
_entity_poly.entity_id
_entity_poly.type
_entity_poly.pdbx_seq_one_letter_code
_entity_poly.pdbx_strand_id
1 'polypeptide(L)'
;SPLKATPGGKNSVVPLIIDLSLERFFPASKYSVAGEGNALFIIVKNRGIANVYAYQVRFYHDANRDSIPQPQEILTSLSGSYLASGDSAEYDFQIPAINPGENIFIGVIDCAGDENPASNKAFANIRGVPVNEIRGDLAINEIMYTPVSPEPEWIEIVNRSQKVISLKNYCVSDLKDTNLVIANNLSLNPGEFLVIARDSNIYLKYNLTSKTTIGNLPQLNNDGDRLLLLDSLYRIIDSLEFKSTWGGNSGKSLEKMEIDFPSADSSSWGTSTSPTGATPGSSNSLSQKPVDVRIISAWSTPLNPVMGDNVTISIRTKNRGTSSTEFYLELFTVVNDTISGMKLETSNPITLLPDDSTDHTFLFQILNINTTKKFIIKAIVPDDGNLLDNYINLSISPGVLSGTILINEIMFNPQGGEPEWIELFNRSQDTLKLKGWSVSDVYTSPTGITLTEDIKIYPHSLIVLSRDSSISDYHSSIPGGFSVVKIPPLNNDKDGVVIYDISGRVIDSLVYYPDWTVPPGKSLERIDIQELSNIKTNWSSSLDIENSTPGRKNSVTPKENDLSVTLLSSTPSTPLYGESVRLSAIVKNIGKNPASSFRLLFEYDSDSNNVADALLEDIYNLSLISGDSVQITTSNSLPPIYKDVLTSVTVFWSEDENEFNNKLFKVITPGYKEKIIVINELMYNPDSGGQEWVELFNPTGDTVNLKNWKISDFISPSSGVITTSDYLFFPSGYVVISKDSSILSTHPELSGRFFLASLGSLGNSEDGVFVYDSRNTIIDSMIYQSSWGGIKGYSIERLSADGFSNDSSNWVQAAGGYKHTIGKPNSFNYVKSYPHNSLVINEIMYEASVSSSEYLEFYNPGMDTVELGGWYILDEKGEKYNLSDSVFVLPPKEYYLLIADSILFNKFPNLSTYPNKRTAGKSDLGLVNTGELILLKDALGNTIDSLVYSNKWHNQSINFTQDRSLEKINPVINSNDRGNWSTSVNLNGGTPGQINSIITTNSNISSKLSIAPNPFSPDNDGWEDFSVFNYNLSRNVSQITVRIFDDRGREVRTLVNNQISGSSGSVVFDGRDNNGNALRIGIYLILLEARDDNNNVFERLKDVVVVARKL
;
A
#
# COMPACT_ATOMS: atom_id res chain seq x y z
N SER A 1 -127.18 27.92 17.47
CA SER A 1 -128.34 28.51 18.18
C SER A 1 -128.35 28.05 19.64
N PRO A 2 -128.39 28.97 20.64
CA PRO A 2 -129.20 28.83 21.83
C PRO A 2 -130.49 29.65 21.63
N LEU A 3 -131.46 29.08 20.94
CA LEU A 3 -132.84 29.55 20.76
C LEU A 3 -133.58 28.39 20.07
N LYS A 4 -134.37 27.67 20.88
CA LYS A 4 -135.34 26.67 20.43
C LYS A 4 -136.54 27.39 19.82
N ALA A 5 -137.08 26.77 18.78
CA ALA A 5 -138.38 26.98 18.16
C ALA A 5 -138.56 28.29 17.36
N THR A 6 -138.59 28.13 16.04
CA THR A 6 -139.40 28.98 15.16
C THR A 6 -140.61 28.13 14.73
N PRO A 7 -141.80 28.40 15.30
CA PRO A 7 -143.05 27.73 14.97
C PRO A 7 -143.45 28.06 13.52
N GLY A 8 -143.74 27.02 12.74
CA GLY A 8 -144.16 27.13 11.34
C GLY A 8 -143.36 26.25 10.35
N GLY A 9 -142.22 25.69 10.75
CA GLY A 9 -141.41 24.75 9.96
C GLY A 9 -140.86 23.58 10.81
N LYS A 10 -140.41 22.48 10.19
CA LYS A 10 -139.88 21.27 10.86
C LYS A 10 -138.77 21.61 11.89
N ASN A 11 -138.81 20.95 13.06
CA ASN A 11 -137.93 21.18 14.23
C ASN A 11 -136.48 20.69 13.98
N SER A 12 -135.45 21.48 14.34
CA SER A 12 -134.04 21.33 13.94
C SER A 12 -133.20 20.27 14.70
N VAL A 13 -133.85 19.37 15.45
CA VAL A 13 -133.22 18.23 16.13
C VAL A 13 -133.90 16.90 15.76
N VAL A 14 -134.83 16.96 14.81
CA VAL A 14 -135.44 15.78 14.20
C VAL A 14 -134.44 15.24 13.19
N PRO A 15 -134.09 13.94 13.24
CA PRO A 15 -133.17 13.35 12.28
C PRO A 15 -133.72 13.56 10.87
N LEU A 16 -132.90 14.16 10.01
CA LEU A 16 -133.23 14.32 8.60
C LEU A 16 -133.29 12.93 7.96
N ILE A 17 -134.31 12.68 7.17
CA ILE A 17 -134.53 11.38 6.54
C ILE A 17 -133.44 11.18 5.48
N ILE A 18 -133.20 12.18 4.62
CA ILE A 18 -132.09 12.19 3.66
C ILE A 18 -131.30 13.48 3.87
N ASP A 19 -130.00 13.38 4.14
CA ASP A 19 -129.07 14.51 4.33
C ASP A 19 -127.67 14.07 3.90
N LEU A 20 -127.25 14.40 2.67
CA LEU A 20 -125.90 14.18 2.20
C LEU A 20 -125.07 15.45 2.35
N SER A 21 -123.97 15.36 3.07
CA SER A 21 -123.10 16.52 3.35
C SER A 21 -121.69 16.33 2.79
N LEU A 22 -121.04 17.44 2.42
CA LEU A 22 -119.61 17.44 2.12
C LEU A 22 -118.82 17.53 3.43
N GLU A 23 -118.07 16.48 3.76
CA GLU A 23 -117.26 16.41 4.98
C GLU A 23 -115.91 17.12 4.79
N ARG A 24 -115.26 16.93 3.64
CA ARG A 24 -114.00 17.61 3.28
C ARG A 24 -113.90 17.85 1.77
N PHE A 25 -113.23 18.94 1.41
CA PHE A 25 -112.81 19.23 0.05
C PHE A 25 -111.42 19.89 0.06
N PHE A 26 -110.42 19.28 -0.57
CA PHE A 26 -109.03 19.76 -0.53
C PHE A 26 -108.21 19.30 -1.74
N PRO A 27 -107.13 20.03 -2.11
CA PRO A 27 -106.25 19.64 -3.20
C PRO A 27 -105.11 18.73 -2.75
N ALA A 28 -104.44 18.03 -3.68
CA ALA A 28 -103.22 17.27 -3.40
C ALA A 28 -102.05 18.16 -2.96
N SER A 29 -101.89 19.32 -3.60
CA SER A 29 -100.90 20.36 -3.24
C SER A 29 -101.52 21.76 -3.31
N LYS A 30 -101.12 22.64 -2.39
CA LYS A 30 -101.54 24.05 -2.38
C LYS A 30 -100.89 24.90 -3.48
N TYR A 31 -99.76 24.44 -4.05
CA TYR A 31 -99.06 25.09 -5.16
C TYR A 31 -98.87 24.11 -6.33
N SER A 32 -99.00 24.62 -7.55
CA SER A 32 -98.78 23.86 -8.78
C SER A 32 -98.05 24.71 -9.81
N VAL A 33 -97.27 24.11 -10.70
CA VAL A 33 -96.76 24.81 -11.88
C VAL A 33 -97.95 25.18 -12.76
N ALA A 34 -97.99 26.41 -13.23
CA ALA A 34 -99.05 26.85 -14.12
C ALA A 34 -99.01 26.07 -15.44
N GLY A 35 -100.14 25.49 -15.85
CA GLY A 35 -100.26 24.58 -16.99
C GLY A 35 -100.12 23.09 -16.65
N GLU A 36 -99.66 22.74 -15.44
CA GLU A 36 -99.63 21.35 -14.97
C GLU A 36 -100.88 20.99 -14.17
N GLY A 37 -101.23 19.71 -14.16
CA GLY A 37 -102.40 19.18 -13.47
C GLY A 37 -102.21 19.04 -11.95
N ASN A 38 -103.33 18.92 -11.24
CA ASN A 38 -103.39 18.68 -9.79
C ASN A 38 -104.66 17.87 -9.48
N ALA A 39 -104.82 17.32 -8.28
CA ALA A 39 -106.00 16.55 -7.92
C ALA A 39 -106.81 17.25 -6.83
N LEU A 40 -108.13 17.13 -6.92
CA LEU A 40 -109.08 17.54 -5.89
C LEU A 40 -109.77 16.31 -5.30
N PHE A 41 -109.93 16.31 -3.98
CA PHE A 41 -110.57 15.22 -3.24
C PHE A 41 -111.78 15.73 -2.48
N ILE A 42 -112.93 15.10 -2.68
CA ILE A 42 -114.21 15.35 -1.99
C ILE A 42 -114.62 14.11 -1.19
N ILE A 43 -115.00 14.32 0.07
CA ILE A 43 -115.62 13.28 0.89
C ILE A 43 -117.09 13.64 1.14
N VAL A 44 -118.00 12.78 0.69
CA VAL A 44 -119.45 12.87 0.88
C VAL A 44 -119.88 11.97 2.01
N LYS A 45 -120.72 12.44 2.93
CA LYS A 45 -121.22 11.68 4.07
C LYS A 45 -122.74 11.72 4.15
N ASN A 46 -123.38 10.56 4.27
CA ASN A 46 -124.80 10.47 4.55
C ASN A 46 -125.07 10.64 6.04
N ARG A 47 -125.59 11.79 6.43
CA ARG A 47 -125.99 12.12 7.80
C ARG A 47 -127.48 11.89 8.05
N GLY A 48 -128.25 11.61 7.01
CA GLY A 48 -129.67 11.26 7.12
C GLY A 48 -129.86 9.85 7.68
N ILE A 49 -131.04 9.57 8.24
CA ILE A 49 -131.38 8.25 8.79
C ILE A 49 -131.79 7.21 7.74
N ALA A 50 -132.02 7.63 6.49
CA ALA A 50 -132.33 6.74 5.36
C ALA A 50 -131.09 6.54 4.46
N ASN A 51 -131.03 5.37 3.84
CA ASN A 51 -130.02 5.07 2.83
C ASN A 51 -130.34 5.83 1.55
N VAL A 52 -129.31 6.40 0.92
CA VAL A 52 -129.43 7.10 -0.36
C VAL A 52 -128.98 6.16 -1.46
N TYR A 53 -129.80 5.98 -2.48
CA TYR A 53 -129.53 5.00 -3.55
C TYR A 53 -128.89 5.62 -4.79
N ALA A 54 -129.03 6.93 -4.98
CA ALA A 54 -128.41 7.67 -6.08
C ALA A 54 -128.27 9.15 -5.72
N TYR A 55 -127.12 9.74 -6.05
CA TYR A 55 -126.83 11.17 -5.93
C TYR A 55 -125.75 11.59 -6.95
N GLN A 56 -125.46 12.87 -7.08
CA GLN A 56 -124.40 13.40 -7.95
C GLN A 56 -123.41 14.22 -7.14
N VAL A 57 -122.12 14.03 -7.40
CA VAL A 57 -121.03 14.86 -6.87
C VAL A 57 -120.44 15.66 -8.01
N ARG A 58 -120.55 16.98 -7.92
CA ARG A 58 -120.14 17.91 -8.97
C ARG A 58 -118.97 18.75 -8.49
N PHE A 59 -117.99 18.91 -9.36
CA PHE A 59 -116.84 19.78 -9.14
C PHE A 59 -116.98 20.97 -10.09
N TYR A 60 -116.77 22.18 -9.58
CA TYR A 60 -116.80 23.42 -10.34
C TYR A 60 -115.48 24.17 -10.17
N HIS A 61 -115.08 24.90 -11.20
CA HIS A 61 -114.03 25.91 -11.11
C HIS A 61 -114.69 27.29 -11.06
N ASP A 62 -114.57 27.98 -9.93
CA ASP A 62 -115.13 29.31 -9.69
C ASP A 62 -114.32 30.36 -10.46
N ALA A 63 -114.50 30.37 -11.78
CA ALA A 63 -113.70 31.15 -12.71
C ALA A 63 -114.00 32.65 -12.60
N ASN A 64 -115.25 33.01 -12.26
CA ASN A 64 -115.66 34.40 -12.07
C ASN A 64 -115.47 34.90 -10.62
N ARG A 65 -115.12 33.99 -9.69
CA ARG A 65 -114.85 34.24 -8.26
C ARG A 65 -116.04 34.80 -7.49
N ASP A 66 -117.26 34.43 -7.87
CA ASP A 66 -118.49 34.81 -7.18
C ASP A 66 -118.93 33.79 -6.12
N SER A 67 -118.24 32.64 -6.02
CA SER A 67 -118.51 31.55 -5.08
C SER A 67 -119.88 30.86 -5.25
N ILE A 68 -120.51 31.03 -6.41
CA ILE A 68 -121.79 30.43 -6.80
C ILE A 68 -121.55 29.45 -7.95
N PRO A 69 -121.86 28.15 -7.80
CA PRO A 69 -121.66 27.19 -8.88
C PRO A 69 -122.63 27.44 -10.05
N GLN A 70 -122.08 27.71 -11.24
CA GLN A 70 -122.86 27.92 -12.46
C GLN A 70 -122.72 26.73 -13.44
N PRO A 71 -123.73 26.43 -14.29
CA PRO A 71 -123.65 25.33 -15.24
C PRO A 71 -122.44 25.39 -16.19
N GLN A 72 -121.95 26.58 -16.51
CA GLN A 72 -120.78 26.81 -17.37
C GLN A 72 -119.44 26.55 -16.66
N GLU A 73 -119.45 26.44 -15.33
CA GLU A 73 -118.25 26.27 -14.49
C GLU A 73 -118.02 24.83 -14.06
N ILE A 74 -118.93 23.93 -14.43
CA ILE A 74 -118.84 22.52 -14.05
C ILE A 74 -117.64 21.86 -14.74
N LEU A 75 -116.77 21.26 -13.94
CA LEU A 75 -115.64 20.47 -14.41
C LEU A 75 -116.05 19.03 -14.67
N THR A 76 -116.79 18.43 -13.73
CA THR A 76 -117.30 17.07 -13.86
C THR A 76 -118.52 16.85 -12.95
N SER A 77 -119.31 15.82 -13.28
CA SER A 77 -120.39 15.29 -12.46
C SER A 77 -120.23 13.79 -12.34
N LEU A 78 -119.97 13.31 -11.13
CA LEU A 78 -119.79 11.90 -10.83
C LEU A 78 -121.05 11.35 -10.17
N SER A 79 -121.49 10.17 -10.62
CA SER A 79 -122.67 9.51 -10.05
C SER A 79 -122.29 8.76 -8.78
N GLY A 80 -122.89 9.14 -7.66
CA GLY A 80 -122.86 8.36 -6.44
C GLY A 80 -123.97 7.32 -6.43
N SER A 81 -123.65 6.09 -6.03
CA SER A 81 -124.58 4.98 -5.89
C SER A 81 -125.10 4.87 -4.46
N TYR A 82 -125.47 3.66 -4.03
CA TYR A 82 -125.91 3.37 -2.68
C TYR A 82 -124.91 3.85 -1.61
N LEU A 83 -125.36 4.72 -0.71
CA LEU A 83 -124.66 5.18 0.48
C LEU A 83 -125.57 5.01 1.69
N ALA A 84 -125.21 4.10 2.59
CA ALA A 84 -126.00 3.81 3.78
C ALA A 84 -125.99 5.00 4.76
N SER A 85 -126.99 5.08 5.64
CA SER A 85 -127.03 6.07 6.71
C SER A 85 -125.77 5.97 7.60
N GLY A 86 -125.08 7.09 7.79
CA GLY A 86 -123.86 7.20 8.60
C GLY A 86 -122.54 7.01 7.83
N ASP A 87 -122.58 6.41 6.63
CA ASP A 87 -121.38 6.12 5.84
C ASP A 87 -120.90 7.32 5.02
N SER A 88 -119.62 7.28 4.64
CA SER A 88 -118.99 8.25 3.73
C SER A 88 -118.45 7.57 2.47
N ALA A 89 -118.42 8.32 1.37
CA ALA A 89 -117.78 7.95 0.11
C ALA A 89 -116.85 9.07 -0.36
N GLU A 90 -115.70 8.70 -0.89
CA GLU A 90 -114.70 9.63 -1.42
C GLU A 90 -114.72 9.66 -2.95
N TYR A 91 -114.53 10.85 -3.51
CA TYR A 91 -114.49 11.12 -4.93
C TYR A 91 -113.30 12.03 -5.21
N ASP A 92 -112.48 11.68 -6.20
CA ASP A 92 -111.42 12.53 -6.68
C ASP A 92 -111.68 13.01 -8.11
N PHE A 93 -111.09 14.16 -8.43
CA PHE A 93 -111.06 14.70 -9.78
C PHE A 93 -109.67 15.22 -10.11
N GLN A 94 -109.11 14.72 -11.21
CA GLN A 94 -107.85 15.20 -11.76
C GLN A 94 -108.10 16.46 -12.59
N ILE A 95 -107.61 17.59 -12.10
CA ILE A 95 -107.57 18.84 -12.84
C ILE A 95 -106.43 18.73 -13.87
N PRO A 96 -106.70 18.85 -15.18
CA PRO A 96 -105.65 18.68 -16.19
C PRO A 96 -104.60 19.78 -16.20
N ALA A 97 -104.98 21.02 -15.83
CA ALA A 97 -104.08 22.17 -15.81
C ALA A 97 -104.56 23.24 -14.80
N ILE A 98 -103.63 23.79 -14.02
CA ILE A 98 -103.86 24.92 -13.11
C ILE A 98 -103.44 26.23 -13.78
N ASN A 99 -104.29 27.26 -13.76
CA ASN A 99 -103.94 28.57 -14.33
C ASN A 99 -102.95 29.33 -13.43
N PRO A 100 -102.13 30.26 -13.96
CA PRO A 100 -101.33 31.15 -13.14
C PRO A 100 -102.18 31.93 -12.12
N GLY A 101 -101.72 32.05 -10.88
CA GLY A 101 -102.41 32.74 -9.79
C GLY A 101 -103.32 31.81 -8.95
N GLU A 102 -104.20 32.40 -8.14
CA GLU A 102 -105.17 31.64 -7.32
C GLU A 102 -106.29 31.06 -8.18
N ASN A 103 -106.49 29.74 -8.09
CA ASN A 103 -107.59 28.98 -8.69
C ASN A 103 -108.49 28.48 -7.56
N ILE A 104 -109.79 28.78 -7.63
CA ILE A 104 -110.77 28.46 -6.59
C ILE A 104 -111.75 27.43 -7.16
N PHE A 105 -111.99 26.37 -6.40
CA PHE A 105 -112.86 25.27 -6.78
C PHE A 105 -114.01 25.13 -5.81
N ILE A 106 -115.15 24.65 -6.30
CA ILE A 106 -116.37 24.40 -5.52
C ILE A 106 -116.78 22.94 -5.70
N GLY A 107 -116.96 22.21 -4.60
CA GLY A 107 -117.59 20.90 -4.58
C GLY A 107 -119.07 21.04 -4.26
N VAL A 108 -119.95 20.36 -4.98
CA VAL A 108 -121.41 20.36 -4.74
C VAL A 108 -121.98 18.95 -4.79
N ILE A 109 -122.85 18.59 -3.85
CA ILE A 109 -123.65 17.35 -3.91
C ILE A 109 -125.09 17.68 -4.28
N ASP A 110 -125.66 16.92 -5.21
CA ASP A 110 -127.07 16.98 -5.60
C ASP A 110 -127.74 15.64 -5.34
N CYS A 111 -128.69 15.62 -4.41
CA CYS A 111 -129.44 14.45 -4.00
C CYS A 111 -130.93 14.79 -3.91
N ALA A 112 -131.77 14.01 -4.61
CA ALA A 112 -133.21 14.24 -4.61
C ALA A 112 -133.80 13.97 -3.22
N GLY A 113 -134.53 14.95 -2.68
CA GLY A 113 -135.14 14.85 -1.37
C GLY A 113 -134.20 15.11 -0.19
N ASP A 114 -132.99 15.62 -0.44
CA ASP A 114 -132.08 16.10 0.61
C ASP A 114 -132.72 17.26 1.39
N GLU A 115 -132.78 17.11 2.71
CA GLU A 115 -133.46 18.05 3.60
C GLU A 115 -132.53 19.17 4.13
N ASN A 116 -131.23 19.16 3.81
CA ASN A 116 -130.26 20.18 4.22
C ASN A 116 -129.26 20.58 3.10
N PRO A 117 -129.74 21.28 2.06
CA PRO A 117 -128.90 21.65 0.91
C PRO A 117 -127.73 22.59 1.23
N ALA A 118 -127.69 23.22 2.42
CA ALA A 118 -126.61 24.11 2.81
C ALA A 118 -125.29 23.38 3.13
N SER A 119 -125.35 22.10 3.54
CA SER A 119 -124.14 21.28 3.80
C SER A 119 -123.55 20.64 2.55
N ASN A 120 -124.14 20.92 1.39
CA ASN A 120 -123.84 20.21 0.16
C ASN A 120 -122.82 20.96 -0.68
N LYS A 121 -122.21 22.04 -0.16
CA LYS A 121 -121.22 22.89 -0.85
C LYS A 121 -119.95 23.13 -0.02
N ALA A 122 -118.75 23.00 -0.64
CA ALA A 122 -117.45 23.27 -0.02
C ALA A 122 -116.44 23.89 -1.03
N PHE A 123 -115.34 24.49 -0.54
CA PHE A 123 -114.33 25.17 -1.38
C PHE A 123 -112.90 24.65 -1.17
N ALA A 124 -112.09 24.69 -2.23
CA ALA A 124 -110.65 24.38 -2.21
C ALA A 124 -109.88 25.35 -3.13
N ASN A 125 -108.64 25.70 -2.80
CA ASN A 125 -107.83 26.60 -3.61
C ASN A 125 -106.42 26.05 -3.92
N ILE A 126 -105.93 26.36 -5.12
CA ILE A 126 -104.59 26.00 -5.62
C ILE A 126 -103.97 27.24 -6.26
N ARG A 127 -102.74 27.57 -5.88
CA ARG A 127 -101.99 28.66 -6.51
C ARG A 127 -101.07 28.13 -7.62
N GLY A 128 -101.38 28.48 -8.88
CA GLY A 128 -100.53 28.21 -10.04
C GLY A 128 -99.39 29.21 -10.12
N VAL A 129 -98.16 28.73 -10.26
CA VAL A 129 -96.97 29.58 -10.38
C VAL A 129 -96.34 29.40 -11.76
N PRO A 130 -96.14 30.50 -12.53
CA PRO A 130 -95.42 30.42 -13.79
C PRO A 130 -93.95 30.12 -13.55
N VAL A 131 -93.42 29.14 -14.26
CA VAL A 131 -92.01 28.74 -14.21
C VAL A 131 -91.25 29.56 -15.25
N ASN A 132 -90.40 30.49 -14.79
CA ASN A 132 -89.57 31.31 -15.67
C ASN A 132 -88.21 30.64 -15.96
N GLU A 133 -87.66 29.94 -14.97
CA GLU A 133 -86.40 29.20 -15.03
C GLU A 133 -86.58 27.70 -14.78
N ILE A 134 -85.76 26.90 -15.46
CA ILE A 134 -85.61 25.47 -15.20
C ILE A 134 -84.18 25.15 -14.77
N ARG A 135 -83.96 23.93 -14.26
CA ARG A 135 -82.62 23.46 -13.86
C ARG A 135 -81.62 23.64 -15.00
N GLY A 136 -80.49 24.28 -14.72
CA GLY A 136 -79.42 24.58 -15.69
C GLY A 136 -79.54 25.92 -16.43
N ASP A 137 -80.66 26.65 -16.31
CA ASP A 137 -80.78 28.01 -16.89
C ASP A 137 -79.80 28.99 -16.22
N LEU A 138 -79.55 28.82 -14.92
CA LEU A 138 -78.47 29.46 -14.17
C LEU A 138 -77.45 28.39 -13.76
N ALA A 139 -76.16 28.72 -13.79
CA ALA A 139 -75.10 27.84 -13.32
C ALA A 139 -74.17 28.55 -12.35
N ILE A 140 -73.67 27.82 -11.35
CA ILE A 140 -72.55 28.25 -10.52
C ILE A 140 -71.30 28.23 -11.40
N ASN A 141 -70.58 29.36 -11.46
CA ASN A 141 -69.46 29.58 -12.37
C ASN A 141 -68.10 29.70 -11.67
N GLU A 142 -68.07 30.29 -10.48
CA GLU A 142 -66.85 30.52 -9.71
C GLU A 142 -67.20 30.61 -8.22
N ILE A 143 -66.34 30.07 -7.35
CA ILE A 143 -66.50 30.20 -5.89
C ILE A 143 -65.17 30.57 -5.22
N MET A 144 -65.24 31.45 -4.22
CA MET A 144 -64.13 31.73 -3.31
C MET A 144 -64.46 31.16 -1.93
N TYR A 145 -63.99 29.95 -1.67
CA TYR A 145 -64.24 29.23 -0.42
C TYR A 145 -63.05 29.28 0.55
N THR A 146 -61.83 29.65 0.10
CA THR A 146 -60.66 29.88 0.99
C THR A 146 -60.05 31.29 0.87
N PRO A 147 -60.82 32.37 1.14
CA PRO A 147 -60.32 33.73 0.98
C PRO A 147 -59.17 34.07 1.95
N VAL A 148 -58.28 35.00 1.56
CA VAL A 148 -57.24 35.57 2.44
C VAL A 148 -57.72 36.91 2.97
N SER A 149 -57.72 37.08 4.30
CA SER A 149 -58.17 38.31 4.97
C SER A 149 -57.53 39.56 4.34
N PRO A 150 -58.32 40.61 4.00
CA PRO A 150 -59.72 40.86 4.38
C PRO A 150 -60.77 40.38 3.36
N GLU A 151 -60.44 39.51 2.41
CA GLU A 151 -61.40 39.03 1.39
C GLU A 151 -62.53 38.18 2.01
N PRO A 152 -63.80 38.36 1.59
CA PRO A 152 -64.92 37.53 2.05
C PRO A 152 -65.13 36.29 1.17
N GLU A 153 -65.93 35.34 1.65
CA GLU A 153 -66.47 34.26 0.81
C GLU A 153 -67.52 34.80 -0.16
N TRP A 154 -67.55 34.24 -1.36
CA TRP A 154 -68.53 34.60 -2.38
C TRP A 154 -68.73 33.46 -3.39
N ILE A 155 -69.87 33.49 -4.07
CA ILE A 155 -70.19 32.62 -5.21
C ILE A 155 -70.59 33.48 -6.41
N GLU A 156 -70.28 33.02 -7.60
CA GLU A 156 -70.74 33.61 -8.85
C GLU A 156 -71.67 32.66 -9.59
N ILE A 157 -72.75 33.23 -10.12
CA ILE A 157 -73.66 32.53 -11.02
C ILE A 157 -73.73 33.24 -12.37
N VAL A 158 -73.93 32.46 -13.43
CA VAL A 158 -74.09 32.96 -14.80
C VAL A 158 -75.43 32.50 -15.38
N ASN A 159 -76.10 33.39 -16.13
CA ASN A 159 -77.28 33.02 -16.90
C ASN A 159 -76.88 32.40 -18.24
N ARG A 160 -77.10 31.09 -18.35
CA ARG A 160 -76.81 30.30 -19.56
C ARG A 160 -77.98 30.28 -20.54
N SER A 161 -79.16 30.66 -20.07
CA SER A 161 -80.37 30.70 -20.89
C SER A 161 -80.41 31.96 -21.77
N GLN A 162 -81.30 31.94 -22.76
CA GLN A 162 -81.64 33.12 -23.56
C GLN A 162 -82.76 33.96 -22.92
N LYS A 163 -83.15 33.67 -21.67
CA LYS A 163 -84.22 34.35 -20.94
C LYS A 163 -83.66 35.41 -20.01
N VAL A 164 -84.45 36.45 -19.72
CA VAL A 164 -84.17 37.35 -18.59
C VAL A 164 -84.74 36.72 -17.32
N ILE A 165 -83.88 36.38 -16.36
CA ILE A 165 -84.29 35.64 -15.15
C ILE A 165 -84.41 36.59 -13.97
N SER A 166 -85.57 36.62 -13.30
CA SER A 166 -85.77 37.33 -12.05
C SER A 166 -85.34 36.46 -10.87
N LEU A 167 -84.35 36.94 -10.11
CA LEU A 167 -83.74 36.25 -8.98
C LEU A 167 -84.38 36.61 -7.63
N LYS A 168 -85.56 37.25 -7.63
CA LYS A 168 -86.27 37.59 -6.39
C LYS A 168 -86.57 36.33 -5.59
N ASN A 169 -86.27 36.35 -4.29
CA ASN A 169 -86.48 35.27 -3.33
C ASN A 169 -85.61 34.03 -3.56
N TYR A 170 -84.47 34.16 -4.23
CA TYR A 170 -83.53 33.06 -4.40
C TYR A 170 -82.78 32.76 -3.12
N CYS A 171 -82.60 31.47 -2.85
CA CYS A 171 -81.87 30.97 -1.69
C CYS A 171 -80.61 30.21 -2.14
N VAL A 172 -79.59 30.21 -1.29
CA VAL A 172 -78.47 29.29 -1.36
C VAL A 172 -78.53 28.40 -0.13
N SER A 173 -78.45 27.10 -0.33
CA SER A 173 -78.43 26.11 0.74
C SER A 173 -77.15 25.32 0.73
N ASP A 174 -76.61 25.07 1.92
CA ASP A 174 -75.66 23.98 2.15
C ASP A 174 -76.37 22.77 2.78
N LEU A 175 -75.62 21.81 3.33
CA LEU A 175 -76.17 20.65 4.04
C LEU A 175 -76.86 20.99 5.38
N LYS A 176 -76.66 22.19 5.92
CA LYS A 176 -77.06 22.58 7.28
C LYS A 176 -78.09 23.71 7.29
N ASP A 177 -77.90 24.73 6.46
CA ASP A 177 -78.63 25.99 6.46
C ASP A 177 -79.15 26.30 5.04
N THR A 178 -80.37 26.82 4.94
CA THR A 178 -80.93 27.39 3.70
C THR A 178 -81.13 28.89 3.91
N ASN A 179 -80.35 29.72 3.23
CA ASN A 179 -80.38 31.17 3.41
C ASN A 179 -80.94 31.89 2.18
N LEU A 180 -81.82 32.85 2.42
CA LEU A 180 -82.26 33.81 1.40
C LEU A 180 -81.10 34.74 1.03
N VAL A 181 -80.64 34.68 -0.22
CA VAL A 181 -79.49 35.48 -0.71
C VAL A 181 -79.91 36.67 -1.56
N ILE A 182 -81.10 36.64 -2.17
CA ILE A 182 -81.61 37.74 -3.01
C ILE A 182 -83.06 38.04 -2.63
N ALA A 183 -83.28 39.03 -1.76
CA ALA A 183 -84.62 39.42 -1.29
C ALA A 183 -85.35 40.41 -2.24
N ASN A 184 -84.59 41.20 -2.99
CA ASN A 184 -85.11 42.27 -3.84
C ASN A 184 -85.30 41.81 -5.28
N ASN A 185 -86.04 42.60 -6.07
CA ASN A 185 -86.17 42.34 -7.52
C ASN A 185 -84.80 42.58 -8.20
N LEU A 186 -84.12 41.51 -8.59
CA LEU A 186 -82.89 41.54 -9.38
C LEU A 186 -83.12 40.67 -10.63
N SER A 187 -82.75 41.18 -11.80
CA SER A 187 -82.87 40.43 -13.05
C SER A 187 -81.50 40.21 -13.69
N LEU A 188 -81.28 39.03 -14.25
CA LEU A 188 -80.04 38.64 -14.92
C LEU A 188 -80.33 38.37 -16.41
N ASN A 189 -79.65 39.08 -17.31
CA ASN A 189 -79.79 38.94 -18.76
C ASN A 189 -79.03 37.71 -19.26
N PRO A 190 -79.31 37.21 -20.50
CA PRO A 190 -78.53 36.14 -21.11
C PRO A 190 -77.02 36.41 -21.12
N GLY A 191 -76.21 35.46 -20.66
CA GLY A 191 -74.75 35.54 -20.59
C GLY A 191 -74.20 36.45 -19.48
N GLU A 192 -75.06 37.09 -18.68
CA GLU A 192 -74.64 38.00 -17.61
C GLU A 192 -74.27 37.23 -16.34
N PHE A 193 -73.23 37.72 -15.64
CA PHE A 193 -72.73 37.18 -14.38
C PHE A 193 -73.30 37.96 -13.18
N LEU A 194 -73.57 37.25 -12.08
CA LEU A 194 -73.92 37.81 -10.78
C LEU A 194 -73.00 37.25 -9.71
N VAL A 195 -72.27 38.15 -9.03
CA VAL A 195 -71.50 37.81 -7.83
C VAL A 195 -72.36 38.01 -6.59
N ILE A 196 -72.46 36.99 -5.75
CA ILE A 196 -73.14 37.03 -4.45
C ILE A 196 -72.04 36.90 -3.39
N ALA A 197 -71.80 37.97 -2.64
CA ALA A 197 -70.74 38.02 -1.63
C ALA A 197 -71.30 38.09 -0.21
N ARG A 198 -70.57 37.54 0.76
CA ARG A 198 -70.98 37.53 2.17
C ARG A 198 -70.97 38.91 2.82
N ASP A 199 -70.01 39.77 2.44
CA ASP A 199 -69.93 41.15 2.91
C ASP A 199 -69.27 42.08 1.87
N SER A 200 -69.26 43.39 2.17
CA SER A 200 -68.79 44.43 1.25
C SER A 200 -67.26 44.48 1.06
N ASN A 201 -66.45 43.68 1.76
CA ASN A 201 -65.00 43.69 1.59
C ASN A 201 -64.55 43.17 0.22
N ILE A 202 -65.43 42.51 -0.54
CA ILE A 202 -65.14 42.08 -1.91
C ILE A 202 -64.72 43.27 -2.81
N TYR A 203 -65.29 44.45 -2.58
CA TYR A 203 -64.96 45.67 -3.32
C TYR A 203 -63.58 46.25 -2.96
N LEU A 204 -62.96 45.82 -1.86
CA LEU A 204 -61.59 46.19 -1.51
C LEU A 204 -60.55 45.40 -2.32
N LYS A 205 -60.93 44.19 -2.78
CA LYS A 205 -60.04 43.25 -3.47
C LYS A 205 -60.20 43.33 -5.00
N TYR A 206 -61.43 43.44 -5.49
CA TYR A 206 -61.73 43.40 -6.93
C TYR A 206 -62.45 44.66 -7.40
N ASN A 207 -62.12 45.12 -8.61
CA ASN A 207 -62.83 46.20 -9.28
C ASN A 207 -64.01 45.63 -10.09
N LEU A 208 -65.14 45.39 -9.40
CA LEU A 208 -66.30 44.71 -9.98
C LEU A 208 -67.13 45.67 -10.84
N THR A 209 -67.25 45.34 -12.13
CA THR A 209 -68.13 46.03 -13.09
C THR A 209 -69.41 45.27 -13.40
N SER A 210 -69.49 44.00 -12.97
CA SER A 210 -70.67 43.13 -13.08
C SER A 210 -71.71 43.41 -11.99
N LYS A 211 -72.91 42.83 -12.15
CA LYS A 211 -73.91 42.84 -11.08
C LYS A 211 -73.35 42.09 -9.87
N THR A 212 -73.34 42.77 -8.73
CA THR A 212 -72.89 42.21 -7.45
C THR A 212 -73.92 42.50 -6.37
N THR A 213 -74.21 41.53 -5.52
CA THR A 213 -75.11 41.68 -4.37
C THR A 213 -74.48 41.13 -3.11
N ILE A 214 -74.76 41.78 -1.97
CA ILE A 214 -74.39 41.25 -0.66
C ILE A 214 -75.55 40.43 -0.12
N GLY A 215 -75.29 39.15 0.17
CA GLY A 215 -76.29 38.18 0.60
C GLY A 215 -75.79 37.35 1.77
N ASN A 216 -76.73 36.83 2.57
CA ASN A 216 -76.39 35.96 3.70
C ASN A 216 -76.04 34.56 3.20
N LEU A 217 -74.81 34.34 2.74
CA LEU A 217 -74.36 33.03 2.29
C LEU A 217 -74.17 32.06 3.48
N PRO A 218 -74.51 30.77 3.32
CA PRO A 218 -73.95 29.74 4.20
C PRO A 218 -72.42 29.78 4.19
N GLN A 219 -71.79 29.45 5.32
CA GLN A 219 -70.34 29.45 5.42
C GLN A 219 -69.77 28.28 4.62
N LEU A 220 -68.82 28.54 3.72
CA LEU A 220 -68.24 27.52 2.86
C LEU A 220 -67.09 26.80 3.59
N ASN A 221 -67.11 25.48 3.62
CA ASN A 221 -66.06 24.71 4.28
C ASN A 221 -64.78 24.61 3.42
N ASN A 222 -63.63 24.89 4.04
CA ASN A 222 -62.30 24.88 3.38
C ASN A 222 -61.85 23.49 2.89
N ASP A 223 -62.41 22.40 3.41
CA ASP A 223 -62.08 21.03 2.99
C ASP A 223 -63.04 20.48 1.91
N GLY A 224 -64.10 21.24 1.58
CA GLY A 224 -65.15 20.85 0.65
C GLY A 224 -66.55 21.05 1.24
N ASP A 225 -67.50 21.39 0.36
CA ASP A 225 -68.89 21.63 0.74
C ASP A 225 -69.87 21.31 -0.39
N ARG A 226 -71.17 21.32 -0.07
CA ARG A 226 -72.25 21.21 -1.06
C ARG A 226 -73.05 22.50 -1.09
N LEU A 227 -73.25 23.04 -2.29
CA LEU A 227 -74.04 24.24 -2.55
C LEU A 227 -75.22 23.94 -3.48
N LEU A 228 -76.41 24.38 -3.09
CA LEU A 228 -77.62 24.33 -3.89
C LEU A 228 -78.11 25.75 -4.17
N LEU A 229 -78.29 26.08 -5.44
CA LEU A 229 -78.98 27.29 -5.86
C LEU A 229 -80.48 26.98 -5.98
N LEU A 230 -81.29 27.63 -5.15
CA LEU A 230 -82.73 27.40 -5.08
C LEU A 230 -83.50 28.64 -5.57
N ASP A 231 -84.53 28.41 -6.37
CA ASP A 231 -85.43 29.48 -6.80
C ASP A 231 -86.44 29.90 -5.72
N SER A 232 -87.34 30.83 -6.07
CA SER A 232 -88.40 31.32 -5.19
C SER A 232 -89.42 30.26 -4.72
N LEU A 233 -89.42 29.06 -5.31
CA LEU A 233 -90.25 27.92 -4.95
C LEU A 233 -89.46 26.80 -4.27
N TYR A 234 -88.19 27.07 -3.91
CA TYR A 234 -87.24 26.10 -3.36
C TYR A 234 -86.89 24.95 -4.32
N ARG A 235 -87.05 25.14 -5.63
CA ARG A 235 -86.61 24.16 -6.65
C ARG A 235 -85.12 24.35 -6.90
N ILE A 236 -84.40 23.23 -7.07
CA ILE A 236 -82.96 23.25 -7.36
C ILE A 236 -82.73 23.68 -8.82
N ILE A 237 -82.05 24.81 -8.99
CA ILE A 237 -81.67 25.35 -10.30
C ILE A 237 -80.27 24.88 -10.69
N ASP A 238 -79.32 24.90 -9.76
CA ASP A 238 -78.00 24.28 -9.93
C ASP A 238 -77.51 23.70 -8.59
N SER A 239 -76.54 22.79 -8.68
CA SER A 239 -75.94 22.13 -7.52
C SER A 239 -74.45 21.85 -7.75
N LEU A 240 -73.62 22.20 -6.77
CA LEU A 240 -72.19 21.94 -6.74
C LEU A 240 -71.84 21.17 -5.46
N GLU A 241 -71.06 20.11 -5.56
CA GLU A 241 -70.40 19.48 -4.42
C GLU A 241 -68.90 19.50 -4.72
N PHE A 242 -68.12 20.26 -3.97
CA PHE A 242 -66.69 20.46 -4.24
C PHE A 242 -65.83 19.92 -3.10
N LYS A 243 -64.56 19.64 -3.39
CA LYS A 243 -63.54 19.24 -2.41
C LYS A 243 -62.31 20.12 -2.58
N SER A 244 -61.54 20.31 -1.52
CA SER A 244 -60.29 21.09 -1.58
C SER A 244 -59.26 20.54 -2.60
N THR A 245 -59.37 19.26 -2.97
CA THR A 245 -58.55 18.64 -4.01
C THR A 245 -58.88 19.09 -5.43
N TRP A 246 -60.02 19.76 -5.66
CA TRP A 246 -60.40 20.25 -7.00
C TRP A 246 -59.66 21.55 -7.36
N GLY A 247 -59.10 22.25 -6.36
CA GLY A 247 -58.40 23.51 -6.53
C GLY A 247 -59.02 24.63 -5.68
N GLY A 248 -58.49 25.85 -5.79
CA GLY A 248 -59.01 27.03 -5.08
C GLY A 248 -58.41 27.27 -3.68
N ASN A 249 -57.08 27.21 -3.58
CA ASN A 249 -56.34 27.33 -2.31
C ASN A 249 -55.75 28.73 -2.08
N SER A 250 -55.88 29.23 -0.84
CA SER A 250 -55.14 30.38 -0.29
C SER A 250 -55.32 31.67 -1.08
N GLY A 251 -56.55 32.19 -1.12
CA GLY A 251 -56.88 33.44 -1.81
C GLY A 251 -56.96 33.28 -3.33
N LYS A 252 -57.15 32.04 -3.80
CA LYS A 252 -57.47 31.72 -5.19
C LYS A 252 -58.84 31.05 -5.27
N SER A 253 -59.64 31.44 -6.25
CA SER A 253 -60.96 30.86 -6.46
C SER A 253 -60.89 29.50 -7.17
N LEU A 254 -61.96 28.73 -7.02
CA LEU A 254 -62.24 27.55 -7.83
C LEU A 254 -63.11 28.00 -9.01
N GLU A 255 -62.55 27.92 -10.21
CA GLU A 255 -63.16 28.39 -11.46
C GLU A 255 -63.61 27.21 -12.30
N LYS A 256 -64.80 27.35 -12.91
CA LYS A 256 -65.28 26.41 -13.91
C LYS A 256 -64.53 26.61 -15.23
N MET A 257 -64.05 25.54 -15.84
CA MET A 257 -63.30 25.59 -17.11
C MET A 257 -64.19 26.11 -18.23
N GLU A 258 -65.37 25.51 -18.41
CA GLU A 258 -66.35 25.96 -19.40
C GLU A 258 -67.73 26.11 -18.77
N ILE A 259 -68.42 27.19 -19.12
CA ILE A 259 -69.74 27.54 -18.57
C ILE A 259 -70.75 26.40 -18.81
N ASP A 260 -70.58 25.68 -19.93
CA ASP A 260 -71.49 24.62 -20.33
C ASP A 260 -71.27 23.27 -19.65
N PHE A 261 -70.14 23.10 -18.95
CA PHE A 261 -69.83 21.83 -18.30
C PHE A 261 -70.74 21.59 -17.08
N PRO A 262 -70.97 20.33 -16.66
CA PRO A 262 -71.76 20.04 -15.48
C PRO A 262 -71.07 20.55 -14.20
N SER A 263 -71.78 21.31 -13.36
CA SER A 263 -71.24 21.85 -12.09
C SER A 263 -70.86 20.75 -11.09
N ALA A 264 -71.47 19.56 -11.16
CA ALA A 264 -71.20 18.45 -10.25
C ALA A 264 -69.97 17.59 -10.61
N ASP A 265 -69.33 17.82 -11.76
CA ASP A 265 -68.16 17.04 -12.20
C ASP A 265 -66.87 17.76 -11.82
N SER A 266 -65.96 17.07 -11.10
CA SER A 266 -64.67 17.61 -10.66
C SER A 266 -63.79 18.07 -11.81
N SER A 267 -63.88 17.40 -12.96
CA SER A 267 -63.06 17.71 -14.14
C SER A 267 -63.47 19.04 -14.80
N SER A 268 -64.64 19.56 -14.46
CA SER A 268 -65.13 20.85 -14.94
C SER A 268 -64.51 22.04 -14.21
N TRP A 269 -63.70 21.83 -13.17
CA TRP A 269 -63.22 22.89 -12.28
C TRP A 269 -61.70 22.87 -12.13
N GLY A 270 -61.11 24.01 -11.83
CA GLY A 270 -59.70 24.13 -11.49
C GLY A 270 -59.38 25.39 -10.69
N THR A 271 -58.13 25.50 -10.24
CA THR A 271 -57.66 26.69 -9.53
C THR A 271 -57.45 27.85 -10.51
N SER A 272 -57.94 29.04 -10.16
CA SER A 272 -57.68 30.26 -10.93
C SER A 272 -56.19 30.45 -11.25
N THR A 273 -55.89 30.73 -12.51
CA THR A 273 -54.57 31.16 -12.98
C THR A 273 -54.44 32.68 -13.06
N SER A 274 -55.50 33.42 -12.70
CA SER A 274 -55.47 34.88 -12.70
C SER A 274 -54.42 35.41 -11.71
N PRO A 275 -53.61 36.43 -12.08
CA PRO A 275 -52.68 37.09 -11.16
C PRO A 275 -53.35 37.70 -9.92
N THR A 276 -54.64 38.05 -10.00
CA THR A 276 -55.42 38.59 -8.87
C THR A 276 -55.95 37.51 -7.93
N GLY A 277 -55.85 36.23 -8.34
CA GLY A 277 -56.32 35.06 -7.60
C GLY A 277 -57.71 34.57 -8.02
N ALA A 278 -58.52 35.40 -8.68
CA ALA A 278 -59.89 35.07 -9.10
C ALA A 278 -60.35 35.99 -10.25
N THR A 279 -61.49 35.67 -10.86
CA THR A 279 -62.12 36.42 -11.97
C THR A 279 -63.57 36.87 -11.71
N PRO A 280 -63.93 37.36 -10.51
CA PRO A 280 -65.32 37.71 -10.22
C PRO A 280 -65.85 38.77 -11.18
N GLY A 281 -67.02 38.49 -11.75
CA GLY A 281 -67.75 39.31 -12.70
C GLY A 281 -67.28 39.21 -14.14
N SER A 282 -66.32 38.34 -14.45
CA SER A 282 -65.69 38.21 -15.77
C SER A 282 -65.58 36.75 -16.21
N SER A 283 -65.18 36.51 -17.46
CA SER A 283 -64.92 35.14 -17.92
C SER A 283 -63.74 34.52 -17.17
N ASN A 284 -63.90 33.26 -16.75
CA ASN A 284 -62.90 32.52 -15.98
C ASN A 284 -61.53 32.47 -16.68
N SER A 285 -60.46 32.45 -15.90
CA SER A 285 -59.08 32.33 -16.39
C SER A 285 -58.79 30.97 -17.04
N LEU A 286 -59.56 29.95 -16.67
CA LEU A 286 -59.47 28.59 -17.22
C LEU A 286 -60.28 28.37 -18.51
N SER A 287 -61.10 29.34 -18.93
CA SER A 287 -61.93 29.19 -20.14
C SER A 287 -61.14 29.32 -21.43
N GLN A 288 -61.44 28.45 -22.40
CA GLN A 288 -60.80 28.42 -23.70
C GLN A 288 -61.15 29.69 -24.49
N LYS A 289 -60.13 30.41 -24.95
CA LYS A 289 -60.31 31.67 -25.68
C LYS A 289 -60.46 31.40 -27.19
N PRO A 290 -61.17 32.25 -27.95
CA PRO A 290 -61.28 32.07 -29.41
C PRO A 290 -59.94 32.05 -30.14
N VAL A 291 -59.00 32.91 -29.72
CA VAL A 291 -57.61 32.98 -30.20
C VAL A 291 -56.70 32.92 -28.97
N ASP A 292 -55.77 31.97 -28.95
CA ASP A 292 -54.82 31.76 -27.83
C ASP A 292 -53.57 31.03 -28.36
N VAL A 293 -52.54 31.77 -28.78
CA VAL A 293 -51.28 31.20 -29.29
C VAL A 293 -50.21 31.25 -28.22
N ARG A 294 -49.98 30.10 -27.62
CA ARG A 294 -48.96 29.90 -26.62
C ARG A 294 -47.61 29.50 -27.21
N ILE A 295 -46.53 30.05 -26.65
CA ILE A 295 -45.19 29.50 -26.82
C ILE A 295 -44.99 28.30 -25.87
N ILE A 296 -44.60 27.16 -26.43
CA ILE A 296 -44.38 25.91 -25.69
C ILE A 296 -42.92 25.81 -25.21
N SER A 297 -41.96 26.04 -26.10
CA SER A 297 -40.54 25.93 -25.80
C SER A 297 -39.70 26.68 -26.83
N ALA A 298 -38.49 27.06 -26.42
CA ALA A 298 -37.45 27.57 -27.31
C ALA A 298 -36.12 26.89 -26.99
N TRP A 299 -35.32 26.62 -28.02
CA TRP A 299 -34.05 25.93 -27.91
C TRP A 299 -33.05 26.45 -28.93
N SER A 300 -31.78 26.27 -28.64
CA SER A 300 -30.70 26.48 -29.58
C SER A 300 -30.39 25.20 -30.36
N THR A 301 -29.87 25.34 -31.58
CA THR A 301 -29.21 24.24 -32.29
C THR A 301 -27.77 24.65 -32.60
N PRO A 302 -26.74 23.94 -32.07
CA PRO A 302 -26.84 22.80 -31.15
C PRO A 302 -27.43 23.17 -29.77
N LEU A 303 -27.99 22.17 -29.06
CA LEU A 303 -28.67 22.37 -27.75
C LEU A 303 -27.69 22.82 -26.64
N ASN A 304 -26.49 22.26 -26.64
CA ASN A 304 -25.40 22.60 -25.72
C ASN A 304 -24.19 23.09 -26.56
N PRO A 305 -24.26 24.33 -27.10
CA PRO A 305 -23.20 24.85 -27.96
C PRO A 305 -21.91 24.99 -27.17
N VAL A 306 -20.78 24.79 -27.84
CA VAL A 306 -19.45 25.08 -27.30
C VAL A 306 -18.94 26.41 -27.85
N MET A 307 -17.95 27.00 -27.17
CA MET A 307 -17.28 28.20 -27.67
C MET A 307 -16.79 27.97 -29.12
N GLY A 308 -17.14 28.87 -30.04
CA GLY A 308 -16.85 28.70 -31.47
C GLY A 308 -18.04 28.33 -32.33
N ASP A 309 -19.09 27.73 -31.76
CA ASP A 309 -20.23 27.23 -32.54
C ASP A 309 -21.03 28.36 -33.18
N ASN A 310 -21.57 28.07 -34.38
CA ASN A 310 -22.65 28.86 -34.95
C ASN A 310 -23.97 28.29 -34.43
N VAL A 311 -24.82 29.14 -33.86
CA VAL A 311 -26.04 28.71 -33.17
C VAL A 311 -27.28 29.32 -33.82
N THR A 312 -28.27 28.49 -34.14
CA THR A 312 -29.61 28.93 -34.54
C THR A 312 -30.58 28.81 -33.37
N ILE A 313 -31.63 29.63 -33.39
CA ILE A 313 -32.70 29.60 -32.37
C ILE A 313 -33.96 29.04 -33.02
N SER A 314 -34.57 28.07 -32.36
CA SER A 314 -35.85 27.50 -32.76
C SER A 314 -36.87 27.61 -31.63
N ILE A 315 -38.14 27.65 -32.00
CA ILE A 315 -39.26 27.83 -31.08
C ILE A 315 -40.43 26.97 -31.52
N ARG A 316 -41.13 26.38 -30.55
CA ARG A 316 -42.40 25.67 -30.73
C ARG A 316 -43.54 26.52 -30.22
N THR A 317 -44.56 26.70 -31.05
CA THR A 317 -45.81 27.39 -30.71
C THR A 317 -47.00 26.47 -30.89
N LYS A 318 -48.07 26.73 -30.15
CA LYS A 318 -49.33 26.00 -30.21
C LYS A 318 -50.51 26.97 -30.15
N ASN A 319 -51.48 26.80 -31.05
CA ASN A 319 -52.77 27.47 -30.94
C ASN A 319 -53.68 26.65 -30.03
N ARG A 320 -53.97 27.15 -28.84
CA ARG A 320 -54.94 26.59 -27.89
C ARG A 320 -56.34 27.17 -28.06
N GLY A 321 -56.49 28.18 -28.92
CA GLY A 321 -57.78 28.80 -29.19
C GLY A 321 -58.71 27.91 -30.01
N THR A 322 -59.99 28.23 -30.02
CA THR A 322 -61.01 27.50 -30.80
C THR A 322 -61.10 27.93 -32.26
N SER A 323 -60.40 29.01 -32.66
CA SER A 323 -60.36 29.55 -34.02
C SER A 323 -58.95 29.48 -34.62
N SER A 324 -58.86 29.32 -35.94
CA SER A 324 -57.60 29.48 -36.66
C SER A 324 -57.11 30.92 -36.56
N THR A 325 -55.81 31.12 -36.35
CA THR A 325 -55.23 32.47 -36.22
C THR A 325 -53.91 32.59 -36.98
N GLU A 326 -53.62 33.81 -37.44
CA GLU A 326 -52.37 34.19 -38.06
C GLU A 326 -51.57 35.08 -37.10
N PHE A 327 -50.29 34.77 -36.89
CA PHE A 327 -49.41 35.51 -35.98
C PHE A 327 -47.98 35.59 -36.53
N TYR A 328 -47.17 36.43 -35.89
CA TYR A 328 -45.76 36.59 -36.21
C TYR A 328 -44.90 36.23 -35.00
N LEU A 329 -43.71 35.71 -35.23
CA LEU A 329 -42.71 35.52 -34.19
C LEU A 329 -41.65 36.60 -34.28
N GLU A 330 -41.35 37.24 -33.16
CA GLU A 330 -40.32 38.27 -33.06
C GLU A 330 -39.23 37.84 -32.07
N LEU A 331 -37.98 37.86 -32.52
CA LEU A 331 -36.79 37.56 -31.73
C LEU A 331 -36.12 38.87 -31.28
N PHE A 332 -35.90 39.02 -29.98
CA PHE A 332 -35.23 40.17 -29.38
C PHE A 332 -33.97 39.74 -28.62
N THR A 333 -32.95 40.59 -28.65
CA THR A 333 -31.85 40.53 -27.66
C THR A 333 -32.31 41.03 -26.30
N VAL A 334 -31.60 40.67 -25.23
CA VAL A 334 -31.80 41.25 -23.88
C VAL A 334 -30.63 42.13 -23.51
N VAL A 335 -30.92 43.35 -23.04
CA VAL A 335 -29.95 44.26 -22.43
C VAL A 335 -30.45 44.62 -21.03
N ASN A 336 -29.62 44.41 -20.00
CA ASN A 336 -29.92 44.71 -18.59
C ASN A 336 -31.20 44.07 -18.04
N ASP A 337 -31.48 42.81 -18.40
CA ASP A 337 -32.63 42.03 -17.92
C ASP A 337 -34.01 42.71 -18.05
N THR A 338 -34.13 43.68 -18.97
CA THR A 338 -35.39 44.33 -19.36
C THR A 338 -35.67 44.10 -20.84
N ILE A 339 -36.94 44.18 -21.24
CA ILE A 339 -37.45 43.95 -22.61
C ILE A 339 -37.00 45.05 -23.61
N SER A 340 -35.94 45.79 -23.29
CA SER A 340 -35.47 46.96 -24.03
C SER A 340 -34.38 46.64 -25.09
N GLY A 341 -34.17 45.37 -25.43
CA GLY A 341 -33.16 45.01 -26.45
C GLY A 341 -33.64 45.20 -27.89
N MET A 342 -32.70 45.12 -28.83
CA MET A 342 -32.94 45.29 -30.26
C MET A 342 -33.68 44.06 -30.82
N LYS A 343 -34.71 44.30 -31.64
CA LYS A 343 -35.37 43.26 -32.45
C LYS A 343 -34.40 42.77 -33.53
N LEU A 344 -34.17 41.46 -33.57
CA LEU A 344 -33.24 40.82 -34.51
C LEU A 344 -33.95 40.34 -35.77
N GLU A 345 -35.12 39.72 -35.59
CA GLU A 345 -35.85 39.10 -36.69
C GLU A 345 -37.36 39.07 -36.39
N THR A 346 -38.15 39.17 -37.46
CA THR A 346 -39.58 38.86 -37.46
C THR A 346 -39.81 37.76 -38.50
N SER A 347 -40.54 36.71 -38.14
CA SER A 347 -40.88 35.62 -39.05
C SER A 347 -41.83 36.08 -40.16
N ASN A 348 -41.98 35.28 -41.22
CA ASN A 348 -43.18 35.36 -42.07
C ASN A 348 -44.45 35.05 -41.24
N PRO A 349 -45.64 35.50 -41.67
CA PRO A 349 -46.89 35.15 -41.00
C PRO A 349 -47.06 33.63 -40.90
N ILE A 350 -47.46 33.16 -39.72
CA ILE A 350 -47.68 31.75 -39.41
C ILE A 350 -49.18 31.58 -39.13
N THR A 351 -49.83 30.68 -39.86
CA THR A 351 -51.23 30.30 -39.60
C THR A 351 -51.27 28.97 -38.86
N LEU A 352 -51.96 28.93 -37.72
CA LEU A 352 -52.21 27.69 -36.96
C LEU A 352 -53.71 27.43 -36.81
N LEU A 353 -54.12 26.20 -37.10
CA LEU A 353 -55.47 25.71 -36.79
C LEU A 353 -55.64 25.50 -35.28
N PRO A 354 -56.89 25.44 -34.77
CA PRO A 354 -57.14 25.06 -33.38
C PRO A 354 -56.41 23.76 -33.00
N ASP A 355 -55.75 23.78 -31.86
CA ASP A 355 -55.00 22.67 -31.25
C ASP A 355 -53.71 22.23 -31.97
N ASP A 356 -53.38 22.81 -33.13
CA ASP A 356 -52.15 22.55 -33.88
C ASP A 356 -50.92 23.23 -33.27
N SER A 357 -49.74 22.68 -33.57
CA SER A 357 -48.45 23.23 -33.16
C SER A 357 -47.48 23.31 -34.35
N THR A 358 -46.58 24.29 -34.33
CA THR A 358 -45.50 24.39 -35.31
C THR A 358 -44.18 24.77 -34.66
N ASP A 359 -43.10 24.25 -35.25
CA ASP A 359 -41.75 24.70 -34.98
C ASP A 359 -41.35 25.77 -36.00
N HIS A 360 -40.68 26.81 -35.53
CA HIS A 360 -40.08 27.83 -36.37
C HIS A 360 -38.61 28.00 -36.00
N THR A 361 -37.74 28.01 -37.01
CA THR A 361 -36.31 28.31 -36.85
C THR A 361 -36.05 29.67 -37.46
N PHE A 362 -35.53 30.59 -36.65
CA PHE A 362 -35.12 31.91 -37.11
C PHE A 362 -33.92 31.81 -38.06
N LEU A 363 -33.84 32.69 -39.05
CA LEU A 363 -32.70 32.80 -39.96
C LEU A 363 -31.48 33.43 -39.28
N PHE A 364 -31.69 34.18 -38.21
CA PHE A 364 -30.66 34.77 -37.37
C PHE A 364 -29.76 33.67 -36.78
N GLN A 365 -28.46 33.82 -37.03
CA GLN A 365 -27.43 32.95 -36.50
C GLN A 365 -26.53 33.73 -35.54
N ILE A 366 -26.30 33.17 -34.36
CA ILE A 366 -25.21 33.59 -33.49
C ILE A 366 -23.95 32.99 -34.07
N LEU A 367 -23.13 33.79 -34.74
CA LEU A 367 -21.86 33.32 -35.27
C LEU A 367 -20.81 33.28 -34.16
N ASN A 368 -20.07 32.18 -34.05
CA ASN A 368 -18.96 32.00 -33.11
C ASN A 368 -19.35 32.43 -31.67
N ILE A 369 -20.30 31.72 -31.07
CA ILE A 369 -20.74 32.04 -29.71
C ILE A 369 -19.56 31.89 -28.73
N ASN A 370 -19.29 32.93 -27.94
CA ASN A 370 -18.15 32.97 -27.01
C ASN A 370 -18.51 33.51 -25.61
N THR A 371 -19.73 34.02 -25.43
CA THR A 371 -20.29 34.42 -24.15
C THR A 371 -21.74 33.99 -24.07
N THR A 372 -22.30 33.91 -22.86
CA THR A 372 -23.74 33.77 -22.69
C THR A 372 -24.50 34.86 -23.44
N LYS A 373 -25.50 34.47 -24.23
CA LYS A 373 -26.43 35.36 -24.92
C LYS A 373 -27.84 35.11 -24.41
N LYS A 374 -28.57 36.18 -24.11
CA LYS A 374 -29.96 36.13 -23.63
C LYS A 374 -30.90 36.72 -24.69
N PHE A 375 -32.03 36.06 -24.89
CA PHE A 375 -33.05 36.40 -25.88
C PHE A 375 -34.45 36.40 -25.26
N ILE A 376 -35.34 37.19 -25.85
CA ILE A 376 -36.78 37.12 -25.63
C ILE A 376 -37.40 36.82 -26.99
N ILE A 377 -38.26 35.81 -27.05
CA ILE A 377 -39.04 35.52 -28.25
C ILE A 377 -40.49 35.81 -27.93
N LYS A 378 -41.19 36.52 -28.82
CA LYS A 378 -42.60 36.89 -28.66
C LYS A 378 -43.43 36.40 -29.84
N ALA A 379 -44.62 35.88 -29.57
CA ALA A 379 -45.69 35.69 -30.54
C ALA A 379 -46.56 36.95 -30.55
N ILE A 380 -46.66 37.60 -31.71
CA ILE A 380 -47.49 38.77 -31.94
C ILE A 380 -48.77 38.29 -32.61
N VAL A 381 -49.81 38.17 -31.81
CA VAL A 381 -51.06 37.49 -32.17
C VAL A 381 -52.20 38.50 -32.03
N PRO A 382 -52.95 38.81 -33.12
CA PRO A 382 -54.10 39.69 -33.05
C PRO A 382 -55.21 39.09 -32.16
N ASP A 383 -55.82 39.94 -31.32
CA ASP A 383 -56.98 39.59 -30.47
C ASP A 383 -56.81 38.35 -29.59
N ASP A 384 -55.56 38.07 -29.20
CA ASP A 384 -55.21 36.93 -28.37
C ASP A 384 -55.74 37.07 -26.94
N GLY A 385 -56.41 36.02 -26.48
CA GLY A 385 -57.10 35.98 -25.20
C GLY A 385 -56.19 35.80 -23.99
N ASN A 386 -54.88 35.53 -24.18
CA ASN A 386 -53.92 35.33 -23.11
C ASN A 386 -52.51 35.86 -23.47
N LEU A 387 -52.27 37.15 -23.27
CA LEU A 387 -50.98 37.76 -23.65
C LEU A 387 -49.78 37.29 -22.80
N LEU A 388 -49.97 36.54 -21.71
CA LEU A 388 -48.91 36.18 -20.77
C LEU A 388 -48.07 34.97 -21.22
N ASP A 389 -48.60 34.09 -22.06
CA ASP A 389 -47.90 32.91 -22.58
C ASP A 389 -47.42 33.07 -24.02
N ASN A 390 -47.48 34.31 -24.52
CA ASN A 390 -47.02 34.72 -25.85
C ASN A 390 -45.55 35.11 -25.87
N TYR A 391 -44.79 34.91 -24.79
CA TYR A 391 -43.34 35.15 -24.79
C TYR A 391 -42.54 34.11 -24.00
N ILE A 392 -41.27 33.92 -24.37
CA ILE A 392 -40.32 33.08 -23.62
C ILE A 392 -38.93 33.73 -23.57
N ASN A 393 -38.26 33.58 -22.43
CA ASN A 393 -36.85 33.96 -22.28
C ASN A 393 -35.95 32.76 -22.60
N LEU A 394 -34.92 32.95 -23.42
CA LEU A 394 -33.94 31.93 -23.76
C LEU A 394 -32.53 32.44 -23.42
N SER A 395 -31.79 31.69 -22.60
CA SER A 395 -30.37 31.96 -22.32
C SER A 395 -29.53 30.84 -22.90
N ILE A 396 -28.56 31.19 -23.75
CA ILE A 396 -27.66 30.26 -24.40
C ILE A 396 -26.26 30.56 -23.89
N SER A 397 -25.70 29.67 -23.08
CA SER A 397 -24.32 29.75 -22.60
C SER A 397 -23.46 28.77 -23.38
N PRO A 398 -22.36 29.21 -24.03
CA PRO A 398 -21.42 28.28 -24.61
C PRO A 398 -20.68 27.54 -23.51
N GLY A 399 -20.68 26.21 -23.59
CA GLY A 399 -19.75 25.36 -22.85
C GLY A 399 -18.35 25.41 -23.43
N VAL A 400 -17.44 24.62 -22.89
CA VAL A 400 -16.12 24.41 -23.48
C VAL A 400 -15.95 22.97 -23.95
N LEU A 401 -15.00 22.71 -24.84
CA LEU A 401 -14.73 21.34 -25.29
C LEU A 401 -14.13 20.51 -24.15
N SER A 402 -14.41 19.21 -24.12
CA SER A 402 -13.74 18.30 -23.19
C SER A 402 -12.22 18.33 -23.44
N GLY A 403 -11.42 18.32 -22.36
CA GLY A 403 -9.98 18.49 -22.40
C GLY A 403 -9.48 19.94 -22.50
N THR A 404 -10.37 20.94 -22.49
CA THR A 404 -10.00 22.37 -22.43
C THR A 404 -9.34 22.71 -21.08
N ILE A 405 -9.96 22.24 -19.99
CA ILE A 405 -9.37 22.22 -18.65
C ILE A 405 -8.99 20.78 -18.34
N LEU A 406 -7.84 20.58 -17.71
CA LEU A 406 -7.36 19.28 -17.26
C LEU A 406 -7.20 19.28 -15.75
N ILE A 407 -7.53 18.17 -15.09
CA ILE A 407 -7.12 17.93 -13.70
C ILE A 407 -5.61 17.68 -13.72
N ASN A 408 -4.82 18.55 -13.11
CA ASN A 408 -3.36 18.51 -13.22
C ASN A 408 -2.70 17.78 -12.05
N GLU A 409 -3.24 17.97 -10.85
CA GLU A 409 -2.69 17.45 -9.61
C GLU A 409 -3.81 17.34 -8.55
N ILE A 410 -3.77 16.34 -7.68
CA ILE A 410 -4.71 16.22 -6.55
C ILE A 410 -3.98 15.86 -5.25
N MET A 411 -4.42 16.45 -4.14
CA MET A 411 -4.06 16.02 -2.78
C MET A 411 -5.24 15.32 -2.14
N PHE A 412 -5.24 13.98 -2.20
CA PHE A 412 -6.32 13.13 -1.70
C PHE A 412 -5.98 12.37 -0.41
N ASN A 413 -4.72 12.43 0.04
CA ASN A 413 -4.25 11.78 1.27
C ASN A 413 -3.34 12.73 2.06
N PRO A 414 -3.85 13.90 2.49
CA PRO A 414 -3.04 14.90 3.18
C PRO A 414 -2.48 14.38 4.52
N GLN A 415 -1.35 14.95 4.96
CA GLN A 415 -0.74 14.62 6.26
C GLN A 415 -0.55 15.88 7.12
N GLY A 416 -0.68 15.71 8.44
CA GLY A 416 -0.29 16.77 9.38
C GLY A 416 -1.23 17.97 9.43
N GLY A 417 -2.46 17.86 8.92
CA GLY A 417 -3.47 18.93 8.92
C GLY A 417 -3.64 19.66 7.58
N GLU A 418 -2.90 19.28 6.55
CA GLU A 418 -3.03 19.83 5.19
C GLU A 418 -4.46 19.60 4.65
N PRO A 419 -5.04 20.56 3.90
CA PRO A 419 -6.35 20.38 3.31
C PRO A 419 -6.29 19.52 2.04
N GLU A 420 -7.40 18.89 1.67
CA GLU A 420 -7.54 18.30 0.33
C GLU A 420 -7.73 19.41 -0.70
N TRP A 421 -7.20 19.20 -1.90
CA TRP A 421 -7.30 20.16 -3.00
C TRP A 421 -7.16 19.48 -4.36
N ILE A 422 -7.66 20.18 -5.39
CA ILE A 422 -7.58 19.77 -6.79
C ILE A 422 -6.98 20.93 -7.59
N GLU A 423 -5.97 20.65 -8.39
CA GLU A 423 -5.40 21.62 -9.33
C GLU A 423 -5.93 21.41 -10.75
N LEU A 424 -6.24 22.53 -11.42
CA LEU A 424 -6.70 22.57 -12.78
C LEU A 424 -5.68 23.29 -13.67
N PHE A 425 -5.44 22.75 -14.87
CA PHE A 425 -4.63 23.37 -15.93
C PHE A 425 -5.51 23.79 -17.11
N ASN A 426 -5.37 25.05 -17.54
CA ASN A 426 -6.04 25.54 -18.74
C ASN A 426 -5.18 25.33 -19.98
N ARG A 427 -5.56 24.36 -20.82
CA ARG A 427 -4.86 24.03 -22.07
C ARG A 427 -5.21 24.99 -23.22
N SER A 428 -6.23 25.84 -23.05
CA SER A 428 -6.73 26.73 -24.10
C SER A 428 -5.97 28.05 -24.20
N GLN A 429 -6.25 28.80 -25.26
CA GLN A 429 -5.73 30.15 -25.49
C GLN A 429 -6.59 31.25 -24.81
N ASP A 430 -7.70 30.86 -24.18
CA ASP A 430 -8.70 31.79 -23.64
C ASP A 430 -8.69 31.81 -22.11
N THR A 431 -8.99 32.97 -21.52
CA THR A 431 -9.23 33.04 -20.07
C THR A 431 -10.62 32.49 -19.78
N LEU A 432 -10.71 31.47 -18.94
CA LEU A 432 -11.97 30.83 -18.59
C LEU A 432 -12.44 31.28 -17.21
N LYS A 433 -13.75 31.48 -17.09
CA LYS A 433 -14.43 31.79 -15.82
C LYS A 433 -15.15 30.54 -15.34
N LEU A 434 -14.85 30.09 -14.14
CA LEU A 434 -15.38 28.86 -13.58
C LEU A 434 -16.67 29.06 -12.79
N LYS A 435 -17.20 30.29 -12.70
CA LYS A 435 -18.50 30.54 -12.06
C LYS A 435 -19.60 29.74 -12.76
N GLY A 436 -20.34 28.95 -12.01
CA GLY A 436 -21.39 28.06 -12.49
C GLY A 436 -20.90 26.68 -12.97
N TRP A 437 -19.59 26.43 -12.99
CA TRP A 437 -19.04 25.09 -13.19
C TRP A 437 -19.25 24.26 -11.94
N SER A 438 -19.20 22.92 -12.08
CA SER A 438 -19.32 22.02 -10.92
C SER A 438 -18.18 21.01 -10.81
N VAL A 439 -17.90 20.63 -9.58
CA VAL A 439 -16.94 19.59 -9.20
C VAL A 439 -17.70 18.53 -8.42
N SER A 440 -17.62 17.26 -8.82
CA SER A 440 -18.21 16.14 -8.07
C SER A 440 -17.19 15.05 -7.78
N ASP A 441 -17.46 14.29 -6.73
CA ASP A 441 -16.86 12.97 -6.53
C ASP A 441 -17.51 11.92 -7.47
N VAL A 442 -16.92 10.72 -7.52
CA VAL A 442 -17.44 9.58 -8.31
C VAL A 442 -17.96 8.45 -7.40
N TYR A 443 -17.40 8.31 -6.19
CA TYR A 443 -17.73 7.22 -5.27
C TYR A 443 -18.25 7.76 -3.93
N THR A 444 -19.20 7.04 -3.32
CA THR A 444 -20.13 7.52 -2.26
C THR A 444 -21.22 8.45 -2.82
N SER A 445 -22.40 8.54 -2.19
CA SER A 445 -23.59 9.25 -2.72
C SER A 445 -23.20 10.59 -3.37
N PRO A 446 -23.16 10.72 -4.72
CA PRO A 446 -22.33 11.72 -5.37
C PRO A 446 -22.62 13.12 -4.84
N THR A 447 -21.63 13.71 -4.18
CA THR A 447 -21.74 15.09 -3.71
C THR A 447 -21.04 15.98 -4.72
N GLY A 448 -21.77 16.98 -5.21
CA GLY A 448 -21.26 17.95 -6.16
C GLY A 448 -21.41 19.36 -5.62
N ILE A 449 -20.43 20.21 -5.91
CA ILE A 449 -20.54 21.65 -5.67
C ILE A 449 -20.63 22.40 -6.98
N THR A 450 -21.41 23.48 -7.00
CA THR A 450 -21.35 24.49 -8.06
C THR A 450 -20.53 25.67 -7.57
N LEU A 451 -19.54 26.09 -8.35
CA LEU A 451 -18.68 27.21 -8.04
C LEU A 451 -19.46 28.52 -8.18
N THR A 452 -19.64 29.25 -7.08
CA THR A 452 -20.39 30.52 -7.05
C THR A 452 -19.52 31.75 -7.29
N GLU A 453 -18.22 31.60 -7.03
CA GLU A 453 -17.21 32.66 -7.15
C GLU A 453 -16.74 32.84 -8.60
N ASP A 454 -16.35 34.06 -8.96
CA ASP A 454 -15.80 34.39 -10.29
C ASP A 454 -14.32 34.01 -10.38
N ILE A 455 -14.04 32.71 -10.22
CA ILE A 455 -12.69 32.13 -10.34
C ILE A 455 -12.27 32.18 -11.81
N LYS A 456 -11.08 32.76 -12.07
CA LYS A 456 -10.53 32.90 -13.42
C LYS A 456 -9.28 32.04 -13.55
N ILE A 457 -9.19 31.29 -14.63
CA ILE A 457 -7.99 30.56 -15.04
C ILE A 457 -7.51 31.14 -16.38
N TYR A 458 -6.27 31.62 -16.40
CA TYR A 458 -5.68 32.26 -17.58
C TYR A 458 -5.21 31.22 -18.60
N PRO A 459 -4.96 31.59 -19.86
CA PRO A 459 -4.42 30.68 -20.86
C PRO A 459 -3.11 30.05 -20.40
N HIS A 460 -2.96 28.73 -20.58
CA HIS A 460 -1.76 27.96 -20.19
C HIS A 460 -1.33 28.14 -18.72
N SER A 461 -2.29 28.44 -17.83
CA SER A 461 -2.03 28.62 -16.40
C SER A 461 -2.66 27.53 -15.55
N LEU A 462 -2.16 27.42 -14.31
CA LEU A 462 -2.67 26.54 -13.26
C LEU A 462 -3.55 27.33 -12.29
N ILE A 463 -4.46 26.65 -11.61
CA ILE A 463 -5.16 27.16 -10.43
C ILE A 463 -5.54 26.03 -9.48
N VAL A 464 -5.40 26.27 -8.18
CA VAL A 464 -5.74 25.29 -7.15
C VAL A 464 -7.11 25.58 -6.54
N LEU A 465 -7.95 24.55 -6.41
CA LEU A 465 -9.22 24.58 -5.69
C LEU A 465 -9.03 23.84 -4.36
N SER A 466 -8.89 24.58 -3.25
CA SER A 466 -8.59 24.04 -1.93
C SER A 466 -9.81 24.09 -1.01
N ARG A 467 -9.97 23.10 -0.11
CA ARG A 467 -11.05 23.08 0.88
C ARG A 467 -11.01 24.22 1.88
N ASP A 468 -9.82 24.67 2.24
CA ASP A 468 -9.60 25.80 3.13
C ASP A 468 -8.25 26.49 2.85
N SER A 469 -7.98 27.58 3.57
CA SER A 469 -6.82 28.44 3.36
C SER A 469 -5.52 27.89 3.96
N SER A 470 -5.54 26.81 4.75
CA SER A 470 -4.33 26.28 5.41
C SER A 470 -3.32 25.68 4.42
N ILE A 471 -3.69 25.49 3.14
CA ILE A 471 -2.74 25.12 2.07
C ILE A 471 -1.51 26.04 2.01
N SER A 472 -1.66 27.32 2.38
CA SER A 472 -0.53 28.26 2.43
C SER A 472 0.48 27.98 3.55
N ASP A 473 0.12 27.15 4.54
CA ASP A 473 1.00 26.78 5.65
C ASP A 473 1.96 25.63 5.27
N TYR A 474 1.67 24.92 4.18
CA TYR A 474 2.44 23.76 3.69
C TYR A 474 3.33 24.09 2.48
N HIS A 475 3.03 25.19 1.77
CA HIS A 475 3.73 25.59 0.55
C HIS A 475 4.34 26.97 0.68
N SER A 476 5.64 27.09 0.37
CA SER A 476 6.35 28.38 0.44
C SER A 476 5.79 29.42 -0.55
N SER A 477 5.26 28.95 -1.68
CA SER A 477 4.54 29.76 -2.66
C SER A 477 3.61 28.89 -3.51
N ILE A 478 2.49 29.47 -3.96
CA ILE A 478 1.56 28.85 -4.92
C ILE A 478 1.42 29.84 -6.09
N PRO A 479 2.34 29.83 -7.08
CA PRO A 479 2.39 30.85 -8.13
C PRO A 479 1.14 30.92 -9.01
N GLY A 480 0.51 29.79 -9.30
CA GLY A 480 -0.80 29.71 -9.98
C GLY A 480 -1.97 30.24 -9.15
N GLY A 481 -1.76 30.50 -7.85
CA GLY A 481 -2.79 30.90 -6.91
C GLY A 481 -3.75 29.77 -6.54
N PHE A 482 -4.58 30.01 -5.52
CA PHE A 482 -5.63 29.09 -5.10
C PHE A 482 -6.93 29.82 -4.76
N SER A 483 -8.04 29.11 -4.81
CA SER A 483 -9.35 29.57 -4.37
C SER A 483 -9.92 28.60 -3.34
N VAL A 484 -10.43 29.13 -2.23
CA VAL A 484 -11.06 28.32 -1.19
C VAL A 484 -12.50 27.98 -1.60
N VAL A 485 -12.74 26.70 -1.87
CA VAL A 485 -14.03 26.17 -2.30
C VAL A 485 -14.29 24.85 -1.57
N LYS A 486 -15.54 24.59 -1.17
CA LYS A 486 -15.92 23.38 -0.42
C LYS A 486 -15.99 22.14 -1.33
N ILE A 487 -14.88 21.74 -1.96
CA ILE A 487 -14.87 20.54 -2.80
C ILE A 487 -15.34 19.30 -2.02
N PRO A 488 -15.92 18.31 -2.71
CA PRO A 488 -16.24 17.01 -2.10
C PRO A 488 -15.00 16.39 -1.44
N PRO A 489 -15.17 15.66 -0.31
CA PRO A 489 -14.07 14.88 0.27
C PRO A 489 -13.53 13.85 -0.69
N LEU A 490 -12.21 13.69 -0.72
CA LEU A 490 -11.54 12.75 -1.60
C LEU A 490 -11.12 11.53 -0.77
N ASN A 491 -11.66 10.35 -1.09
CA ASN A 491 -11.34 9.16 -0.30
C ASN A 491 -9.87 8.72 -0.51
N ASN A 492 -9.15 8.39 0.57
CA ASN A 492 -7.73 8.01 0.54
C ASN A 492 -7.43 6.68 -0.19
N ASP A 493 -8.45 5.85 -0.41
CA ASP A 493 -8.31 4.53 -1.05
C ASP A 493 -8.68 4.59 -2.54
N LYS A 494 -9.97 4.69 -2.85
CA LYS A 494 -10.52 4.75 -4.20
C LYS A 494 -11.55 5.86 -4.27
N ASP A 495 -11.36 6.78 -5.19
CA ASP A 495 -12.34 7.80 -5.52
C ASP A 495 -12.18 8.28 -6.97
N GLY A 496 -12.95 9.29 -7.34
CA GLY A 496 -12.67 10.08 -8.53
C GLY A 496 -13.20 11.51 -8.44
N VAL A 497 -12.67 12.37 -9.29
CA VAL A 497 -13.05 13.77 -9.43
C VAL A 497 -13.57 13.98 -10.85
N VAL A 498 -14.71 14.67 -10.98
CA VAL A 498 -15.28 15.07 -12.27
C VAL A 498 -15.50 16.58 -12.30
N ILE A 499 -15.02 17.22 -13.37
CA ILE A 499 -15.23 18.65 -13.62
C ILE A 499 -16.27 18.81 -14.72
N TYR A 500 -17.34 19.56 -14.43
CA TYR A 500 -18.37 19.92 -15.40
C TYR A 500 -18.33 21.42 -15.70
N ASP A 501 -18.55 21.78 -16.96
CA ASP A 501 -18.76 23.19 -17.33
C ASP A 501 -20.16 23.69 -16.95
N ILE A 502 -20.41 24.97 -17.25
CA ILE A 502 -21.69 25.64 -17.00
C ILE A 502 -22.88 25.00 -17.77
N SER A 503 -22.62 24.21 -18.81
CA SER A 503 -23.65 23.47 -19.56
C SER A 503 -23.90 22.06 -19.01
N GLY A 504 -23.15 21.65 -17.99
CA GLY A 504 -23.20 20.29 -17.42
C GLY A 504 -22.39 19.27 -18.22
N ARG A 505 -21.52 19.70 -19.14
CA ARG A 505 -20.64 18.81 -19.92
C ARG A 505 -19.42 18.44 -19.08
N VAL A 506 -19.04 17.16 -19.08
CA VAL A 506 -17.79 16.70 -18.47
C VAL A 506 -16.60 17.27 -19.26
N ILE A 507 -15.78 18.07 -18.58
CA ILE A 507 -14.58 18.67 -19.16
C ILE A 507 -13.37 17.78 -18.94
N ASP A 508 -13.20 17.26 -17.73
CA ASP A 508 -12.20 16.23 -17.43
C ASP A 508 -12.65 15.39 -16.23
N SER A 509 -12.09 14.19 -16.11
CA SER A 509 -12.32 13.31 -14.96
C SER A 509 -11.10 12.45 -14.65
N LEU A 510 -10.88 12.19 -13.37
CA LEU A 510 -9.83 11.33 -12.85
C LEU A 510 -10.43 10.32 -11.88
N VAL A 511 -10.21 9.04 -12.10
CA VAL A 511 -10.49 7.97 -11.13
C VAL A 511 -9.17 7.36 -10.68
N TYR A 512 -8.91 7.35 -9.38
CA TYR A 512 -7.70 6.78 -8.78
C TYR A 512 -8.03 5.58 -7.90
N TYR A 513 -7.04 4.72 -7.69
CA TYR A 513 -7.19 3.42 -7.04
C TYR A 513 -6.09 3.19 -5.98
N PRO A 514 -6.30 2.28 -5.00
CA PRO A 514 -5.34 2.04 -3.92
C PRO A 514 -3.95 1.57 -4.40
N ASP A 515 -3.88 0.97 -5.60
CA ASP A 515 -2.64 0.45 -6.19
C ASP A 515 -1.81 1.54 -6.91
N TRP A 516 -2.22 2.81 -6.89
CA TRP A 516 -1.44 3.95 -7.42
C TRP A 516 -0.36 4.43 -6.44
N THR A 517 -0.33 3.87 -5.22
CA THR A 517 0.76 3.97 -4.21
C THR A 517 1.31 5.39 -4.01
N VAL A 518 0.49 6.29 -3.46
CA VAL A 518 0.92 7.65 -3.07
C VAL A 518 1.07 7.71 -1.54
N PRO A 519 2.27 8.01 -1.01
CA PRO A 519 2.48 8.16 0.43
C PRO A 519 1.59 9.28 1.03
N PRO A 520 1.18 9.18 2.30
CA PRO A 520 0.51 10.27 2.99
C PRO A 520 1.31 11.58 2.91
N GLY A 521 0.62 12.70 2.68
CA GLY A 521 1.22 14.03 2.52
C GLY A 521 1.85 14.29 1.16
N LYS A 522 1.76 13.36 0.20
CA LYS A 522 2.16 13.58 -1.20
C LYS A 522 0.96 13.70 -2.12
N SER A 523 1.05 14.59 -3.09
CA SER A 523 0.06 14.71 -4.15
C SER A 523 0.25 13.66 -5.24
N LEU A 524 -0.82 13.44 -6.00
CA LEU A 524 -0.81 12.68 -7.25
C LEU A 524 -0.74 13.64 -8.43
N GLU A 525 0.34 13.59 -9.19
CA GLU A 525 0.66 14.53 -10.27
C GLU A 525 0.51 13.88 -11.65
N ARG A 526 -0.05 14.64 -12.61
CA ARG A 526 -0.10 14.25 -14.02
C ARG A 526 1.29 14.33 -14.65
N ILE A 527 1.66 13.34 -15.46
CA ILE A 527 2.94 13.26 -16.17
C ILE A 527 2.88 14.04 -17.48
N ASP A 528 1.95 13.71 -18.38
CA ASP A 528 1.79 14.35 -19.69
C ASP A 528 0.37 14.89 -19.89
N ILE A 529 0.29 16.16 -20.29
CA ILE A 529 -0.96 16.87 -20.61
C ILE A 529 -1.60 16.42 -21.94
N GLN A 530 -0.87 15.66 -22.77
CA GLN A 530 -1.38 15.08 -24.01
C GLN A 530 -2.04 13.71 -23.79
N GLU A 531 -1.70 13.02 -22.71
CA GLU A 531 -2.24 11.70 -22.38
C GLU A 531 -3.58 11.79 -21.63
N LEU A 532 -4.37 10.71 -21.69
CA LEU A 532 -5.70 10.66 -21.08
C LEU A 532 -5.61 10.59 -19.55
N SER A 533 -6.52 11.31 -18.87
CA SER A 533 -6.56 11.45 -17.42
C SER A 533 -6.80 10.14 -16.65
N ASN A 534 -7.47 9.14 -17.25
CA ASN A 534 -7.78 7.87 -16.58
C ASN A 534 -6.77 6.74 -16.85
N ILE A 535 -5.60 7.09 -17.41
CA ILE A 535 -4.51 6.13 -17.64
C ILE A 535 -3.55 6.16 -16.44
N LYS A 536 -3.46 5.06 -15.70
CA LYS A 536 -2.60 4.94 -14.51
C LYS A 536 -1.15 5.35 -14.77
N THR A 537 -0.59 4.96 -15.91
CA THR A 537 0.81 5.28 -16.26
C THR A 537 1.06 6.76 -16.56
N ASN A 538 0.01 7.60 -16.59
CA ASN A 538 0.12 9.04 -16.76
C ASN A 538 0.12 9.80 -15.44
N TRP A 539 0.19 9.10 -14.30
CA TRP A 539 0.20 9.71 -12.98
C TRP A 539 1.26 9.09 -12.09
N SER A 540 1.84 9.91 -11.22
CA SER A 540 2.83 9.46 -10.24
C SER A 540 2.75 10.33 -8.99
N SER A 541 3.23 9.81 -7.85
CA SER A 541 3.41 10.62 -6.64
C SER A 541 4.44 11.72 -6.88
N SER A 542 4.24 12.89 -6.27
CA SER A 542 5.20 14.00 -6.32
C SER A 542 6.62 13.60 -5.92
N LEU A 543 7.58 14.11 -6.68
CA LEU A 543 9.02 14.06 -6.42
C LEU A 543 9.57 15.38 -5.85
N ASP A 544 8.73 16.41 -5.69
CA ASP A 544 9.14 17.71 -5.16
C ASP A 544 9.54 17.62 -3.68
N ILE A 545 10.44 18.50 -3.25
CA ILE A 545 10.89 18.61 -1.87
C ILE A 545 9.74 19.01 -0.92
N GLU A 546 8.74 19.75 -1.42
CA GLU A 546 7.53 20.12 -0.68
C GLU A 546 6.46 19.02 -0.71
N ASN A 547 6.76 17.85 -1.27
CA ASN A 547 5.84 16.70 -1.43
C ASN A 547 4.64 16.92 -2.37
N SER A 548 4.49 18.12 -2.95
CA SER A 548 3.51 18.45 -4.00
C SER A 548 3.92 19.72 -4.75
N THR A 549 3.25 20.02 -5.88
CA THR A 549 3.56 21.15 -6.75
C THR A 549 2.40 22.13 -7.00
N PRO A 550 1.58 22.49 -5.99
CA PRO A 550 0.45 23.38 -6.22
C PRO A 550 0.89 24.73 -6.80
N GLY A 551 0.24 25.11 -7.90
CA GLY A 551 0.49 26.30 -8.68
C GLY A 551 1.79 26.28 -9.50
N ARG A 552 2.48 25.15 -9.60
CA ARG A 552 3.78 24.97 -10.28
C ARG A 552 3.70 23.83 -11.30
N LYS A 553 4.63 23.80 -12.26
CA LYS A 553 4.73 22.67 -13.21
C LYS A 553 5.07 21.40 -12.42
N ASN A 554 4.26 20.35 -12.57
CA ASN A 554 4.45 19.08 -11.88
C ASN A 554 5.89 18.58 -11.91
N SER A 555 6.33 18.03 -10.79
CA SER A 555 7.66 17.46 -10.60
C SER A 555 7.91 16.24 -11.49
N VAL A 556 6.83 15.50 -11.83
CA VAL A 556 6.89 14.32 -12.70
C VAL A 556 6.67 14.62 -14.19
N THR A 557 6.31 15.86 -14.55
CA THR A 557 6.13 16.23 -15.96
C THR A 557 7.48 16.31 -16.68
N PRO A 558 7.65 15.61 -17.81
CA PRO A 558 8.86 15.70 -18.62
C PRO A 558 9.16 17.15 -18.97
N LYS A 559 10.34 17.60 -18.58
CA LYS A 559 10.82 18.95 -18.84
C LYS A 559 11.25 19.08 -20.30
N GLU A 560 11.17 20.28 -20.87
CA GLU A 560 11.56 20.51 -22.27
C GLU A 560 13.08 20.59 -22.39
N ASN A 561 13.74 21.24 -21.43
CA ASN A 561 15.19 21.36 -21.31
C ASN A 561 15.60 20.79 -19.95
N ASP A 562 16.24 19.62 -19.90
CA ASP A 562 16.65 19.00 -18.63
C ASP A 562 17.86 18.07 -18.85
N LEU A 563 18.99 18.44 -18.24
CA LEU A 563 20.22 17.66 -18.18
C LEU A 563 20.39 17.10 -16.78
N SER A 564 20.30 15.79 -16.64
CA SER A 564 20.58 15.13 -15.37
C SER A 564 22.01 14.60 -15.32
N VAL A 565 22.71 14.81 -14.20
CA VAL A 565 23.88 13.99 -13.86
C VAL A 565 23.37 12.66 -13.31
N THR A 566 23.61 11.57 -14.05
CA THR A 566 23.08 10.23 -13.72
C THR A 566 24.09 9.35 -12.98
N LEU A 567 25.39 9.60 -13.16
CA LEU A 567 26.45 8.86 -12.49
C LEU A 567 27.65 9.75 -12.25
N LEU A 568 28.23 9.68 -11.06
CA LEU A 568 29.60 10.11 -10.78
C LEU A 568 30.42 8.87 -10.40
N SER A 569 31.54 8.69 -11.06
CA SER A 569 32.41 7.53 -10.90
C SER A 569 33.87 7.95 -10.89
N SER A 570 34.74 7.00 -10.55
CA SER A 570 36.17 7.21 -10.48
C SER A 570 36.88 6.15 -11.31
N THR A 571 38.02 6.52 -11.88
CA THR A 571 38.94 5.58 -12.55
C THR A 571 40.31 5.68 -11.88
N PRO A 572 40.81 4.61 -11.23
CA PRO A 572 40.11 3.33 -11.01
C PRO A 572 38.89 3.46 -10.08
N SER A 573 37.96 2.49 -10.17
CA SER A 573 36.73 2.47 -9.37
C SER A 573 36.95 2.13 -7.91
N THR A 574 38.02 1.39 -7.61
CA THR A 574 38.44 0.96 -6.27
C THR A 574 39.89 1.37 -6.02
N PRO A 575 40.16 2.67 -5.89
CA PRO A 575 41.53 3.16 -5.79
C PRO A 575 42.23 2.65 -4.54
N LEU A 576 43.52 2.42 -4.67
CA LEU A 576 44.39 2.04 -3.57
C LEU A 576 44.88 3.27 -2.80
N TYR A 577 45.29 3.06 -1.55
CA TYR A 577 45.90 4.06 -0.70
C TYR A 577 47.13 4.66 -1.39
N GLY A 578 47.14 5.98 -1.58
CA GLY A 578 48.19 6.71 -2.29
C GLY A 578 48.06 6.71 -3.82
N GLU A 579 46.97 6.18 -4.39
CA GLU A 579 46.72 6.21 -5.83
C GLU A 579 46.05 7.53 -6.26
N SER A 580 46.39 8.03 -7.44
CA SER A 580 45.70 9.16 -8.07
C SER A 580 44.49 8.70 -8.86
N VAL A 581 43.42 9.50 -8.86
CA VAL A 581 42.11 9.07 -9.36
C VAL A 581 41.55 10.10 -10.33
N ARG A 582 41.02 9.67 -11.48
CA ARG A 582 40.23 10.54 -12.37
C ARG A 582 38.75 10.39 -12.08
N LEU A 583 37.99 11.48 -12.20
CA LEU A 583 36.54 11.44 -12.07
C LEU A 583 35.90 11.26 -13.44
N SER A 584 34.78 10.56 -13.49
CA SER A 584 33.99 10.39 -14.70
C SER A 584 32.51 10.56 -14.38
N ALA A 585 31.83 11.45 -15.09
CA ALA A 585 30.40 11.67 -14.95
C ALA A 585 29.64 11.22 -16.20
N ILE A 586 28.44 10.67 -16.02
CA ILE A 586 27.49 10.45 -17.11
C ILE A 586 26.39 11.51 -16.98
N VAL A 587 26.29 12.36 -17.99
CA VAL A 587 25.20 13.34 -18.13
C VAL A 587 24.23 12.82 -19.16
N LYS A 588 22.94 12.92 -18.88
CA LYS A 588 21.87 12.53 -19.79
C LYS A 588 20.96 13.72 -20.04
N ASN A 589 20.63 13.97 -21.31
CA ASN A 589 19.56 14.88 -21.65
C ASN A 589 18.24 14.13 -21.55
N ILE A 590 17.51 14.37 -20.46
CA ILE A 590 16.18 13.80 -20.23
C ILE A 590 15.07 14.76 -20.68
N GLY A 591 15.42 15.98 -21.07
CA GLY A 591 14.54 16.92 -21.73
C GLY A 591 14.22 16.54 -23.18
N LYS A 592 13.17 17.13 -23.74
CA LYS A 592 12.72 16.90 -25.14
C LYS A 592 13.54 17.67 -26.19
N ASN A 593 14.18 18.77 -25.79
CA ASN A 593 14.99 19.61 -26.66
C ASN A 593 16.47 19.24 -26.59
N PRO A 594 17.25 19.45 -27.67
CA PRO A 594 18.70 19.32 -27.61
C PRO A 594 19.31 20.38 -26.66
N ALA A 595 20.22 19.93 -25.81
CA ALA A 595 21.00 20.81 -24.94
C ALA A 595 22.31 21.20 -25.62
N SER A 596 22.65 22.49 -25.60
CA SER A 596 23.89 23.01 -26.19
C SER A 596 24.55 24.03 -25.28
N SER A 597 25.87 24.08 -25.33
CA SER A 597 26.71 25.01 -24.56
C SER A 597 26.62 24.84 -23.04
N PHE A 598 26.30 23.64 -22.56
CA PHE A 598 26.35 23.35 -21.13
C PHE A 598 27.80 23.09 -20.66
N ARG A 599 28.03 23.17 -19.36
CA ARG A 599 29.33 22.87 -18.74
C ARG A 599 29.21 21.90 -17.57
N LEU A 600 30.29 21.19 -17.27
CA LEU A 600 30.46 20.31 -16.12
C LEU A 600 31.55 20.86 -15.21
N LEU A 601 31.22 21.07 -13.94
CA LEU A 601 32.14 21.47 -12.89
C LEU A 601 32.41 20.30 -11.97
N PHE A 602 33.65 19.79 -11.97
CA PHE A 602 34.10 18.77 -11.03
C PHE A 602 34.82 19.43 -9.85
N GLU A 603 34.37 19.11 -8.63
CA GLU A 603 34.89 19.66 -7.39
C GLU A 603 35.25 18.53 -6.42
N TYR A 604 36.14 18.81 -5.47
CA TYR A 604 36.47 17.89 -4.39
C TYR A 604 36.75 18.63 -3.09
N ASP A 605 36.60 17.92 -1.98
CA ASP A 605 36.88 18.41 -0.65
C ASP A 605 38.38 18.25 -0.36
N SER A 606 39.11 19.37 -0.37
CA SER A 606 40.57 19.38 -0.18
C SER A 606 41.00 19.58 1.28
N ASP A 607 40.15 20.17 2.11
CA ASP A 607 40.45 20.52 3.51
C ASP A 607 39.74 19.60 4.53
N SER A 608 38.89 18.69 4.05
CA SER A 608 38.08 17.74 4.81
C SER A 608 37.05 18.39 5.73
N ASN A 609 36.47 19.49 5.29
CA ASN A 609 35.35 20.14 5.96
C ASN A 609 33.98 19.53 5.57
N ASN A 610 33.97 18.44 4.79
CA ASN A 610 32.79 17.78 4.19
C ASN A 610 32.06 18.64 3.14
N VAL A 611 32.74 19.59 2.52
CA VAL A 611 32.23 20.40 1.42
C VAL A 611 33.17 20.24 0.23
N ALA A 612 32.63 19.81 -0.91
CA ALA A 612 33.40 19.73 -2.15
C ALA A 612 33.44 21.11 -2.81
N ASP A 613 34.46 21.91 -2.51
CA ASP A 613 34.59 23.32 -2.93
C ASP A 613 35.90 23.63 -3.69
N ALA A 614 36.86 22.71 -3.73
CA ALA A 614 38.08 22.86 -4.53
C ALA A 614 37.83 22.40 -5.96
N LEU A 615 38.10 23.27 -6.93
CA LEU A 615 37.95 22.97 -8.35
C LEU A 615 38.97 21.91 -8.81
N LEU A 616 38.49 20.80 -9.39
CA LEU A 616 39.31 19.83 -10.10
C LEU A 616 39.40 20.17 -11.60
N GLU A 617 38.26 20.38 -12.25
CA GLU A 617 38.17 20.71 -13.68
C GLU A 617 36.81 21.35 -14.03
N ASP A 618 36.82 22.33 -14.94
CA ASP A 618 35.62 22.94 -15.53
C ASP A 618 35.63 22.66 -17.04
N ILE A 619 34.66 21.89 -17.51
CA ILE A 619 34.56 21.41 -18.90
C ILE A 619 33.35 22.06 -19.56
N TYR A 620 33.57 22.89 -20.57
CA TYR A 620 32.54 23.75 -21.17
C TYR A 620 32.26 23.42 -22.65
N ASN A 621 31.26 24.09 -23.23
CA ASN A 621 30.82 23.94 -24.63
C ASN A 621 30.38 22.51 -25.01
N LEU A 622 29.78 21.79 -24.06
CA LEU A 622 29.23 20.46 -24.31
C LEU A 622 27.86 20.56 -25.00
N SER A 623 27.48 19.53 -25.75
CA SER A 623 26.19 19.45 -26.43
C SER A 623 25.67 18.01 -26.41
N LEU A 624 24.35 17.85 -26.26
CA LEU A 624 23.71 16.56 -26.11
C LEU A 624 22.29 16.61 -26.67
N ILE A 625 21.98 15.76 -27.66
CA ILE A 625 20.63 15.68 -28.22
C ILE A 625 19.66 15.07 -27.19
N SER A 626 18.37 15.32 -27.35
CA SER A 626 17.33 14.77 -26.47
C SER A 626 17.42 13.24 -26.38
N GLY A 627 17.32 12.71 -25.15
CA GLY A 627 17.36 11.29 -24.84
C GLY A 627 18.77 10.67 -24.79
N ASP A 628 19.79 11.36 -25.30
CA ASP A 628 21.16 10.85 -25.37
C ASP A 628 21.94 11.07 -24.05
N SER A 629 23.06 10.38 -23.91
CA SER A 629 23.95 10.48 -22.75
C SER A 629 25.41 10.58 -23.17
N VAL A 630 26.20 11.36 -22.42
CA VAL A 630 27.64 11.48 -22.62
C VAL A 630 28.38 11.15 -21.34
N GLN A 631 29.43 10.32 -21.45
CA GLN A 631 30.39 10.10 -20.38
C GLN A 631 31.57 11.05 -20.56
N ILE A 632 31.84 11.88 -19.56
CA ILE A 632 32.96 12.82 -19.53
C ILE A 632 33.90 12.42 -18.40
N THR A 633 35.16 12.22 -18.74
CA THR A 633 36.24 11.92 -17.78
C THR A 633 37.15 13.13 -17.66
N THR A 634 37.52 13.49 -16.43
CA THR A 634 38.46 14.59 -16.16
C THR A 634 39.84 14.29 -16.77
N SER A 635 40.46 15.30 -17.38
CA SER A 635 41.86 15.26 -17.81
C SER A 635 42.80 15.28 -16.60
N ASN A 636 42.42 16.08 -15.59
CA ASN A 636 43.11 16.19 -14.32
C ASN A 636 42.75 15.01 -13.41
N SER A 637 43.75 14.49 -12.70
CA SER A 637 43.54 13.52 -11.62
C SER A 637 43.48 14.22 -10.27
N LEU A 638 42.67 13.72 -9.36
CA LEU A 638 42.79 13.99 -7.95
C LEU A 638 44.22 13.66 -7.48
N PRO A 639 44.77 14.43 -6.52
CA PRO A 639 46.00 14.08 -5.83
C PRO A 639 45.92 12.67 -5.22
N PRO A 640 47.05 12.01 -4.93
CA PRO A 640 47.09 10.75 -4.19
C PRO A 640 46.17 10.77 -2.96
N ILE A 641 45.21 9.84 -2.91
CA ILE A 641 44.20 9.81 -1.85
C ILE A 641 44.65 8.93 -0.67
N TYR A 642 44.61 9.49 0.54
CA TYR A 642 45.04 8.82 1.77
C TYR A 642 43.92 8.69 2.82
N LYS A 643 42.75 9.24 2.51
CA LYS A 643 41.55 9.25 3.34
C LYS A 643 40.34 9.39 2.42
N ASP A 644 39.15 9.30 2.98
CA ASP A 644 37.91 9.61 2.27
C ASP A 644 37.96 11.03 1.72
N VAL A 645 37.65 11.18 0.43
CA VAL A 645 37.55 12.48 -0.25
C VAL A 645 36.15 12.60 -0.83
N LEU A 646 35.38 13.60 -0.37
CA LEU A 646 34.11 13.94 -0.97
C LEU A 646 34.35 14.63 -2.32
N THR A 647 33.70 14.16 -3.37
CA THR A 647 33.78 14.72 -4.71
C THR A 647 32.38 15.10 -5.17
N SER A 648 32.29 16.05 -6.09
CA SER A 648 31.03 16.40 -6.73
C SER A 648 31.21 16.71 -8.21
N VAL A 649 30.13 16.55 -8.95
CA VAL A 649 30.01 17.07 -10.31
C VAL A 649 28.71 17.84 -10.41
N THR A 650 28.76 19.02 -11.01
CA THR A 650 27.59 19.87 -11.26
C THR A 650 27.50 20.16 -12.75
N VAL A 651 26.35 19.88 -13.37
CA VAL A 651 26.04 20.39 -14.70
C VAL A 651 25.42 21.77 -14.59
N PHE A 652 25.88 22.70 -15.42
CA PHE A 652 25.32 24.04 -15.55
C PHE A 652 24.85 24.25 -16.98
N TRP A 653 23.56 24.52 -17.12
CA TRP A 653 22.94 24.91 -18.38
C TRP A 653 21.86 25.95 -18.08
N SER A 654 21.91 27.10 -18.75
CA SER A 654 21.04 28.25 -18.43
C SER A 654 19.56 28.02 -18.76
N GLU A 655 19.28 27.08 -19.64
CA GLU A 655 17.93 26.74 -20.09
C GLU A 655 17.35 25.55 -19.32
N ASP A 656 18.10 24.96 -18.39
CA ASP A 656 17.68 23.77 -17.64
C ASP A 656 16.50 24.09 -16.71
N GLU A 657 15.42 23.33 -16.85
CA GLU A 657 14.19 23.51 -16.07
C GLU A 657 14.21 22.74 -14.73
N ASN A 658 15.23 21.92 -14.46
CA ASN A 658 15.33 21.10 -13.25
C ASN A 658 16.71 21.16 -12.61
N GLU A 659 16.92 22.14 -11.74
CA GLU A 659 18.23 22.29 -11.09
C GLU A 659 18.55 21.20 -10.04
N PHE A 660 17.57 20.42 -9.60
CA PHE A 660 17.73 19.46 -8.51
C PHE A 660 18.49 18.19 -8.92
N ASN A 661 18.47 17.83 -10.20
CA ASN A 661 19.16 16.66 -10.73
C ASN A 661 20.52 17.01 -11.38
N ASN A 662 20.97 18.26 -11.19
CA ASN A 662 22.18 18.79 -11.81
C ASN A 662 23.46 18.50 -11.03
N LYS A 663 23.37 18.10 -9.76
CA LYS A 663 24.54 17.86 -8.91
C LYS A 663 24.53 16.45 -8.31
N LEU A 664 25.64 15.74 -8.43
CA LEU A 664 25.88 14.49 -7.70
C LEU A 664 27.15 14.59 -6.85
N PHE A 665 27.11 13.93 -5.70
CA PHE A 665 28.25 13.77 -4.81
C PHE A 665 28.70 12.30 -4.76
N LYS A 666 30.00 12.08 -4.57
CA LYS A 666 30.55 10.76 -4.33
C LYS A 666 31.74 10.85 -3.38
N VAL A 667 31.72 10.05 -2.31
CA VAL A 667 32.90 9.83 -1.47
C VAL A 667 33.79 8.80 -2.14
N ILE A 668 35.06 9.14 -2.33
CA ILE A 668 36.09 8.23 -2.80
C ILE A 668 36.90 7.75 -1.59
N THR A 669 36.76 6.47 -1.26
CA THR A 669 37.49 5.82 -0.16
C THR A 669 38.66 5.01 -0.72
N PRO A 670 39.91 5.33 -0.37
CA PRO A 670 41.05 4.46 -0.68
C PRO A 670 40.98 3.20 0.18
N GLY A 671 41.31 2.05 -0.40
CA GLY A 671 41.60 0.84 0.39
C GLY A 671 43.00 0.33 0.15
N TYR A 672 43.26 -0.89 0.55
CA TYR A 672 44.61 -1.42 0.54
C TYR A 672 44.73 -2.61 -0.42
N LYS A 673 45.97 -2.88 -0.85
CA LYS A 673 46.28 -4.09 -1.63
C LYS A 673 46.06 -5.34 -0.78
N GLU A 674 45.71 -6.45 -1.42
CA GLU A 674 45.73 -7.76 -0.77
C GLU A 674 47.11 -8.03 -0.15
N LYS A 675 47.12 -8.78 0.96
CA LYS A 675 48.34 -9.08 1.75
C LYS A 675 49.10 -7.87 2.33
N ILE A 676 48.52 -6.66 2.33
CA ILE A 676 49.08 -5.54 3.11
C ILE A 676 49.23 -5.90 4.60
N ILE A 677 48.30 -6.73 5.08
CA ILE A 677 48.27 -7.38 6.38
C ILE A 677 47.89 -8.84 6.13
N VAL A 678 48.44 -9.75 6.92
CA VAL A 678 48.18 -11.19 6.80
C VAL A 678 47.76 -11.79 8.13
N ILE A 679 46.96 -12.87 8.06
CA ILE A 679 46.67 -13.73 9.22
C ILE A 679 47.95 -14.50 9.56
N ASN A 680 48.53 -14.26 10.73
CA ASN A 680 49.85 -14.79 11.08
C ASN A 680 49.79 -16.04 11.97
N GLU A 681 48.85 -16.07 12.90
CA GLU A 681 48.70 -17.14 13.87
C GLU A 681 47.22 -17.27 14.27
N LEU A 682 46.78 -18.51 14.48
CA LEU A 682 45.39 -18.83 14.79
C LEU A 682 45.29 -19.84 15.94
N MET A 683 44.58 -19.45 17.00
CA MET A 683 44.16 -20.36 18.07
C MET A 683 42.67 -20.66 17.92
N TYR A 684 42.35 -21.77 17.26
CA TYR A 684 40.97 -22.20 17.08
C TYR A 684 40.52 -23.28 18.07
N ASN A 685 41.45 -23.99 18.73
CA ASN A 685 41.14 -25.08 19.67
C ASN A 685 41.89 -24.90 21.01
N PRO A 686 41.53 -23.90 21.83
CA PRO A 686 42.24 -23.59 23.06
C PRO A 686 42.10 -24.69 24.15
N ASP A 687 42.95 -24.61 25.17
CA ASP A 687 42.78 -25.41 26.40
C ASP A 687 41.43 -25.12 27.08
N SER A 688 40.99 -26.01 27.96
CA SER A 688 39.72 -25.81 28.69
C SER A 688 39.74 -24.49 29.47
N GLY A 689 38.86 -23.55 29.10
CA GLY A 689 38.81 -22.20 29.68
C GLY A 689 39.71 -21.16 29.00
N GLY A 690 40.44 -21.54 27.96
CA GLY A 690 41.18 -20.63 27.08
C GLY A 690 40.30 -20.01 25.99
N GLN A 691 40.85 -19.01 25.29
CA GLN A 691 40.14 -18.18 24.33
C GLN A 691 40.57 -18.49 22.90
N GLU A 692 39.61 -18.43 21.97
CA GLU A 692 39.88 -18.39 20.53
C GLU A 692 40.38 -16.99 20.14
N TRP A 693 41.37 -16.92 19.27
CA TRP A 693 41.91 -15.64 18.80
C TRP A 693 42.61 -15.78 17.45
N VAL A 694 42.68 -14.66 16.75
CA VAL A 694 43.38 -14.49 15.48
C VAL A 694 44.44 -13.43 15.65
N GLU A 695 45.66 -13.71 15.21
CA GLU A 695 46.72 -12.71 15.11
C GLU A 695 46.91 -12.25 13.67
N LEU A 696 47.03 -10.93 13.50
CA LEU A 696 47.38 -10.28 12.25
C LEU A 696 48.81 -9.73 12.33
N PHE A 697 49.52 -9.80 11.22
CA PHE A 697 50.87 -9.27 11.04
C PHE A 697 50.90 -8.29 9.86
N ASN A 698 51.65 -7.19 10.00
CA ASN A 698 51.95 -6.30 8.88
C ASN A 698 53.34 -6.64 8.30
N PRO A 699 53.41 -7.41 7.19
CA PRO A 699 54.68 -7.78 6.57
C PRO A 699 55.29 -6.68 5.70
N THR A 700 54.55 -5.59 5.46
CA THR A 700 54.93 -4.55 4.50
C THR A 700 55.64 -3.38 5.17
N GLY A 701 56.31 -2.55 4.37
CA GLY A 701 56.89 -1.28 4.82
C GLY A 701 55.88 -0.14 5.01
N ASP A 702 54.59 -0.39 4.75
CA ASP A 702 53.52 0.60 4.78
C ASP A 702 52.83 0.64 6.15
N THR A 703 52.42 1.82 6.61
CA THR A 703 51.56 1.94 7.80
C THR A 703 50.10 1.81 7.39
N VAL A 704 49.34 0.95 8.07
CA VAL A 704 47.92 0.69 7.74
C VAL A 704 47.01 1.19 8.85
N ASN A 705 45.97 1.96 8.54
CA ASN A 705 44.98 2.34 9.54
C ASN A 705 43.84 1.30 9.59
N LEU A 706 43.63 0.66 10.74
CA LEU A 706 42.62 -0.39 10.95
C LEU A 706 41.21 0.12 11.24
N LYS A 707 40.99 1.44 11.20
CA LYS A 707 39.66 2.02 11.40
C LYS A 707 38.63 1.42 10.46
N ASN A 708 37.54 0.92 11.02
CA ASN A 708 36.41 0.26 10.34
C ASN A 708 36.77 -1.02 9.58
N TRP A 709 37.97 -1.58 9.77
CA TRP A 709 38.29 -2.92 9.28
C TRP A 709 37.47 -3.96 10.02
N LYS A 710 37.23 -5.10 9.37
CA LYS A 710 36.37 -6.15 9.91
C LYS A 710 37.03 -7.52 9.84
N ILE A 711 36.52 -8.42 10.66
CA ILE A 711 36.92 -9.82 10.70
C ILE A 711 35.69 -10.71 10.85
N SER A 712 35.68 -11.91 10.27
CA SER A 712 34.59 -12.88 10.44
C SER A 712 35.10 -14.32 10.39
N ASP A 713 34.26 -15.26 10.85
CA ASP A 713 34.39 -16.68 10.51
C ASP A 713 33.86 -16.98 9.09
N PHE A 714 33.93 -18.25 8.67
CA PHE A 714 33.44 -18.73 7.37
C PHE A 714 31.94 -19.09 7.39
N ILE A 715 31.43 -19.61 8.51
CA ILE A 715 30.09 -20.22 8.60
C ILE A 715 28.98 -19.20 8.93
N SER A 716 29.31 -18.11 9.63
CA SER A 716 28.36 -17.09 10.09
C SER A 716 28.89 -15.68 9.78
N PRO A 717 28.62 -15.12 8.59
CA PRO A 717 29.30 -13.95 8.03
C PRO A 717 28.96 -12.61 8.72
N SER A 718 28.44 -12.62 9.95
CA SER A 718 28.34 -11.43 10.79
C SER A 718 29.76 -10.96 11.15
N SER A 719 30.34 -10.13 10.28
CA SER A 719 31.68 -9.57 10.46
C SER A 719 31.73 -8.62 11.66
N GLY A 720 32.62 -8.87 12.60
CA GLY A 720 32.93 -7.95 13.71
C GLY A 720 33.85 -6.82 13.24
N VAL A 721 33.56 -5.58 13.66
CA VAL A 721 34.44 -4.44 13.44
C VAL A 721 35.62 -4.52 14.42
N ILE A 722 36.85 -4.43 13.93
CA ILE A 722 38.08 -4.49 14.74
C ILE A 722 38.20 -3.25 15.63
N THR A 723 38.05 -2.06 15.05
CA THR A 723 38.04 -0.77 15.76
C THR A 723 37.29 0.28 14.95
N THR A 724 36.58 1.20 15.63
CA THR A 724 35.94 2.37 15.01
C THR A 724 36.78 3.64 15.13
N SER A 725 37.85 3.59 15.94
CA SER A 725 38.83 4.66 16.11
C SER A 725 40.06 4.41 15.24
N ASP A 726 40.76 5.50 14.89
CA ASP A 726 42.02 5.43 14.16
C ASP A 726 43.06 4.60 14.93
N TYR A 727 43.62 3.59 14.27
CA TYR A 727 44.70 2.76 14.80
C TYR A 727 45.76 2.54 13.72
N LEU A 728 46.93 3.13 13.90
CA LEU A 728 48.04 3.03 12.96
C LEU A 728 48.82 1.74 13.23
N PHE A 729 48.63 0.76 12.35
CA PHE A 729 49.31 -0.52 12.37
C PHE A 729 50.63 -0.44 11.59
N PHE A 730 51.71 -0.22 12.33
CA PHE A 730 53.04 0.00 11.78
C PHE A 730 53.68 -1.28 11.19
N PRO A 731 54.65 -1.13 10.26
CA PRO A 731 55.45 -2.23 9.72
C PRO A 731 56.02 -3.17 10.78
N SER A 732 56.03 -4.47 10.48
CA SER A 732 56.51 -5.54 11.37
C SER A 732 55.76 -5.65 12.71
N GLY A 733 54.61 -4.98 12.84
CA GLY A 733 53.77 -5.07 14.03
C GLY A 733 52.88 -6.32 14.04
N TYR A 734 52.40 -6.66 15.24
CA TYR A 734 51.42 -7.72 15.49
C TYR A 734 50.19 -7.16 16.20
N VAL A 735 49.01 -7.64 15.82
CA VAL A 735 47.72 -7.29 16.43
C VAL A 735 46.94 -8.57 16.71
N VAL A 736 46.36 -8.67 17.90
CA VAL A 736 45.56 -9.83 18.31
C VAL A 736 44.10 -9.45 18.41
N ILE A 737 43.23 -10.31 17.88
CA ILE A 737 41.78 -10.14 17.91
C ILE A 737 41.16 -11.34 18.60
N SER A 738 40.26 -11.11 19.56
CA SER A 738 39.46 -12.15 20.21
C SER A 738 38.05 -11.66 20.52
N LYS A 739 37.13 -12.59 20.76
CA LYS A 739 35.78 -12.31 21.27
C LYS A 739 35.72 -12.14 22.79
N ASP A 740 36.82 -12.43 23.49
CA ASP A 740 36.90 -12.40 24.96
C ASP A 740 38.16 -11.63 25.40
N SER A 741 37.97 -10.58 26.20
CA SER A 741 39.05 -9.75 26.73
C SER A 741 39.81 -10.40 27.88
N SER A 742 39.34 -11.54 28.41
CA SER A 742 40.03 -12.31 29.46
C SER A 742 41.42 -12.78 29.04
N ILE A 743 41.72 -12.84 27.75
CA ILE A 743 43.06 -13.12 27.21
C ILE A 743 44.13 -12.14 27.72
N LEU A 744 43.74 -10.89 28.05
CA LEU A 744 44.65 -9.90 28.63
C LEU A 744 45.07 -10.22 30.07
N SER A 745 44.35 -11.12 30.76
CA SER A 745 44.73 -11.57 32.10
C SER A 745 45.94 -12.51 32.07
N THR A 746 46.09 -13.27 30.99
CA THR A 746 47.23 -14.19 30.77
C THR A 746 48.33 -13.56 29.92
N HIS A 747 47.99 -12.55 29.10
CA HIS A 747 48.91 -11.85 28.18
C HIS A 747 48.78 -10.31 28.28
N PRO A 748 49.17 -9.69 29.41
CA PRO A 748 49.06 -8.24 29.61
C PRO A 748 49.93 -7.41 28.64
N GLU A 749 50.96 -8.00 28.03
CA GLU A 749 51.83 -7.39 27.02
C GLU A 749 51.12 -7.06 25.68
N LEU A 750 49.91 -7.56 25.49
CA LEU A 750 49.05 -7.25 24.35
C LEU A 750 48.28 -5.93 24.51
N SER A 751 48.38 -5.27 25.67
CA SER A 751 47.75 -3.98 25.90
C SER A 751 48.16 -2.95 24.84
N GLY A 752 47.18 -2.34 24.16
CA GLY A 752 47.38 -1.44 23.01
C GLY A 752 47.58 -2.12 21.65
N ARG A 753 47.60 -3.46 21.60
CA ARG A 753 47.68 -4.29 20.38
C ARG A 753 46.60 -5.38 20.34
N PHE A 754 45.65 -5.34 21.27
CA PHE A 754 44.50 -6.24 21.38
C PHE A 754 43.21 -5.53 20.97
N PHE A 755 42.37 -6.21 20.19
CA PHE A 755 41.02 -5.75 19.84
C PHE A 755 39.96 -6.79 20.18
N LEU A 756 38.88 -6.31 20.81
CA LEU A 756 37.69 -7.10 21.07
C LEU A 756 36.75 -7.00 19.86
N ALA A 757 36.61 -8.07 19.09
CA ALA A 757 35.73 -8.11 17.92
C ALA A 757 35.00 -9.45 17.84
N SER A 758 33.81 -9.44 17.23
CA SER A 758 33.06 -10.67 16.96
C SER A 758 33.75 -11.49 15.86
N LEU A 759 34.44 -12.55 16.27
CA LEU A 759 35.07 -13.52 15.38
C LEU A 759 34.12 -14.64 14.92
N GLY A 760 32.92 -14.73 15.51
CA GLY A 760 32.08 -15.92 15.39
C GLY A 760 32.55 -17.05 16.33
N SER A 761 32.33 -18.30 15.93
CA SER A 761 32.81 -19.48 16.68
C SER A 761 33.69 -20.32 15.78
N LEU A 762 35.01 -20.29 16.02
CA LEU A 762 35.98 -20.99 15.19
C LEU A 762 35.83 -22.51 15.38
N GLY A 763 35.47 -23.22 14.33
CA GLY A 763 35.31 -24.67 14.35
C GLY A 763 36.61 -25.40 14.70
N ASN A 764 36.52 -26.42 15.55
CA ASN A 764 37.68 -27.24 15.97
C ASN A 764 38.15 -28.26 14.91
N SER A 765 37.40 -28.45 13.82
CA SER A 765 37.68 -29.42 12.76
C SER A 765 37.94 -28.76 11.41
N GLU A 766 37.08 -27.84 11.00
CA GLU A 766 37.17 -27.09 9.75
C GLU A 766 36.34 -25.81 9.91
N ASP A 767 36.93 -24.67 9.53
CA ASP A 767 36.29 -23.35 9.48
C ASP A 767 37.21 -22.39 8.69
N GLY A 768 36.94 -21.09 8.74
CA GLY A 768 37.84 -20.09 8.19
C GLY A 768 37.75 -18.73 8.86
N VAL A 769 38.70 -17.86 8.52
CA VAL A 769 38.82 -16.48 9.00
C VAL A 769 39.00 -15.56 7.80
N PHE A 770 38.24 -14.48 7.75
CA PHE A 770 38.32 -13.46 6.71
C PHE A 770 38.62 -12.10 7.32
N VAL A 771 39.58 -11.39 6.73
CA VAL A 771 39.96 -10.02 7.13
C VAL A 771 39.57 -9.07 6.01
N TYR A 772 38.81 -8.03 6.36
CA TYR A 772 38.29 -7.07 5.41
C TYR A 772 38.83 -5.66 5.71
N ASP A 773 39.14 -4.89 4.66
CA ASP A 773 39.38 -3.45 4.78
C ASP A 773 38.07 -2.69 5.07
N SER A 774 38.18 -1.37 5.26
CA SER A 774 37.03 -0.48 5.48
C SER A 774 36.00 -0.46 4.35
N ARG A 775 36.34 -0.97 3.16
CA ARG A 775 35.45 -1.08 1.99
C ARG A 775 34.79 -2.46 1.89
N ASN A 776 35.03 -3.35 2.86
CA ASN A 776 34.67 -4.76 2.83
C ASN A 776 35.41 -5.58 1.75
N THR A 777 36.56 -5.11 1.27
CA THR A 777 37.43 -5.91 0.39
C THR A 777 38.23 -6.90 1.23
N ILE A 778 38.28 -8.16 0.83
CA ILE A 778 39.09 -9.19 1.51
C ILE A 778 40.56 -8.83 1.33
N ILE A 779 41.27 -8.63 2.44
CA ILE A 779 42.71 -8.36 2.46
C ILE A 779 43.50 -9.65 2.64
N ASP A 780 42.99 -10.54 3.49
CA ASP A 780 43.50 -11.90 3.64
C ASP A 780 42.36 -12.83 4.10
N SER A 781 42.46 -14.11 3.78
CA SER A 781 41.51 -15.13 4.21
C SER A 781 42.17 -16.49 4.33
N MET A 782 41.75 -17.27 5.32
CA MET A 782 42.26 -18.60 5.60
C MET A 782 41.10 -19.54 5.88
N ILE A 783 41.00 -20.65 5.15
CA ILE A 783 40.11 -21.77 5.44
C ILE A 783 40.99 -22.92 5.89
N TYR A 784 40.82 -23.35 7.14
CA TYR A 784 41.72 -24.29 7.81
C TYR A 784 41.02 -25.61 8.13
N GLN A 785 41.82 -26.66 8.31
CA GLN A 785 41.38 -27.96 8.77
C GLN A 785 42.27 -28.43 9.92
N SER A 786 41.73 -29.27 10.82
CA SER A 786 42.48 -29.81 11.95
C SER A 786 43.68 -30.69 11.56
N SER A 787 43.77 -31.10 10.30
CA SER A 787 44.95 -31.77 9.73
C SER A 787 46.16 -30.84 9.55
N TRP A 788 45.97 -29.51 9.58
CA TRP A 788 47.05 -28.52 9.40
C TRP A 788 47.87 -28.31 10.69
N GLY A 789 47.37 -28.74 11.84
CA GLY A 789 48.00 -28.56 13.15
C GLY A 789 46.97 -28.24 14.22
N GLY A 790 47.33 -27.45 15.23
CA GLY A 790 46.36 -26.87 16.17
C GLY A 790 45.66 -27.91 17.04
N ILE A 791 46.40 -28.92 17.52
CA ILE A 791 45.89 -29.79 18.58
C ILE A 791 45.49 -28.95 19.79
N LYS A 792 44.59 -29.48 20.62
CA LYS A 792 44.04 -28.75 21.76
C LYS A 792 45.13 -28.05 22.58
N GLY A 793 44.99 -26.73 22.73
CA GLY A 793 45.91 -25.86 23.45
C GLY A 793 47.08 -25.30 22.62
N TYR A 794 47.21 -25.67 21.34
CA TYR A 794 48.26 -25.20 20.44
C TYR A 794 47.67 -24.37 19.30
N SER A 795 48.34 -23.28 18.92
CA SER A 795 48.00 -22.52 17.71
C SER A 795 48.59 -23.18 16.46
N ILE A 796 48.07 -22.73 15.30
CA ILE A 796 48.76 -22.88 14.01
C ILE A 796 49.37 -21.55 13.61
N GLU A 797 50.58 -21.60 13.09
CA GLU A 797 51.45 -20.48 12.81
C GLU A 797 51.86 -20.48 11.33
N ARG A 798 51.82 -19.31 10.69
CA ARG A 798 52.21 -19.13 9.29
C ARG A 798 53.73 -19.22 9.13
N LEU A 799 54.23 -19.96 8.15
CA LEU A 799 55.66 -20.08 7.86
C LEU A 799 56.22 -18.90 7.05
N SER A 800 55.47 -18.40 6.07
CA SER A 800 55.89 -17.26 5.24
C SER A 800 54.72 -16.32 4.96
N ALA A 801 54.92 -15.02 5.20
CA ALA A 801 53.95 -13.97 4.92
C ALA A 801 53.66 -13.83 3.41
N ASP A 802 54.63 -14.15 2.54
CA ASP A 802 54.46 -14.14 1.09
C ASP A 802 53.68 -15.36 0.56
N GLY A 803 53.68 -16.45 1.33
CA GLY A 803 52.96 -17.68 1.03
C GLY A 803 51.44 -17.49 0.97
N PHE A 804 50.73 -18.47 0.40
CA PHE A 804 49.28 -18.44 0.36
C PHE A 804 48.69 -18.88 1.70
N SER A 805 47.70 -18.12 2.17
CA SER A 805 47.00 -18.37 3.44
C SER A 805 46.17 -19.65 3.41
N ASN A 806 45.68 -20.05 2.23
CA ASN A 806 44.90 -21.28 2.02
C ASN A 806 45.76 -22.48 1.59
N ASP A 807 47.08 -22.40 1.74
CA ASP A 807 48.00 -23.50 1.47
C ASP A 807 48.45 -24.12 2.79
N SER A 808 48.03 -25.37 3.05
CA SER A 808 48.35 -26.09 4.28
C SER A 808 49.86 -26.24 4.52
N SER A 809 50.67 -26.25 3.46
CA SER A 809 52.12 -26.35 3.57
C SER A 809 52.79 -25.07 4.09
N ASN A 810 52.06 -23.96 4.13
CA ASN A 810 52.50 -22.69 4.70
C ASN A 810 52.11 -22.51 6.17
N TRP A 811 51.57 -23.55 6.81
CA TRP A 811 51.17 -23.53 8.20
C TRP A 811 51.79 -24.70 8.96
N VAL A 812 52.16 -24.43 10.20
CA VAL A 812 52.69 -25.43 11.12
C VAL A 812 52.07 -25.23 12.49
N GLN A 813 51.87 -26.30 13.25
CA GLN A 813 51.57 -26.15 14.66
C GLN A 813 52.74 -25.46 15.38
N ALA A 814 52.45 -24.65 16.41
CA ALA A 814 53.47 -24.13 17.30
C ALA A 814 54.45 -25.23 17.75
N ALA A 815 55.75 -24.99 17.55
CA ALA A 815 56.84 -25.96 17.64
C ALA A 815 57.84 -25.58 18.74
N GLY A 816 58.89 -26.40 18.97
CA GLY A 816 59.94 -26.10 19.96
C GLY A 816 59.46 -26.08 21.41
N GLY A 817 58.33 -26.74 21.72
CA GLY A 817 57.71 -26.72 23.04
C GLY A 817 56.92 -25.45 23.38
N TYR A 818 56.74 -24.54 22.41
CA TYR A 818 55.79 -23.43 22.53
C TYR A 818 54.37 -23.92 22.19
N LYS A 819 53.37 -23.45 22.95
CA LYS A 819 51.95 -23.68 22.64
C LYS A 819 51.41 -22.69 21.60
N HIS A 820 51.90 -21.46 21.66
CA HIS A 820 51.58 -20.38 20.73
C HIS A 820 52.62 -19.26 20.91
N THR A 821 52.67 -18.32 19.97
CA THR A 821 53.56 -17.15 19.97
C THR A 821 52.84 -15.82 19.92
N ILE A 822 51.61 -15.77 20.44
CA ILE A 822 50.79 -14.57 20.55
C ILE A 822 51.58 -13.27 20.85
N GLY A 823 51.38 -12.27 20.00
CA GLY A 823 52.01 -10.96 19.98
C GLY A 823 53.49 -10.93 19.60
N LYS A 824 54.08 -12.04 19.13
CA LYS A 824 55.51 -12.25 18.89
C LYS A 824 55.75 -13.02 17.57
N PRO A 825 57.00 -13.06 17.06
CA PRO A 825 57.33 -13.90 15.91
C PRO A 825 57.03 -15.38 16.15
N ASN A 826 56.57 -16.07 15.10
CA ASN A 826 56.19 -17.49 15.13
C ASN A 826 57.31 -18.42 15.60
N SER A 827 56.93 -19.50 16.29
CA SER A 827 57.80 -20.43 17.02
C SER A 827 58.88 -21.07 16.16
N PHE A 828 58.59 -21.36 14.89
CA PHE A 828 59.56 -21.96 13.96
C PHE A 828 60.82 -21.09 13.75
N ASN A 829 60.73 -19.77 13.97
CA ASN A 829 61.89 -18.87 13.91
C ASN A 829 62.90 -19.13 15.03
N TYR A 830 62.47 -19.82 16.10
CA TYR A 830 63.30 -20.19 17.24
C TYR A 830 63.75 -21.65 17.19
N VAL A 831 63.13 -22.49 16.35
CA VAL A 831 63.48 -23.92 16.23
C VAL A 831 64.74 -24.08 15.37
N LYS A 832 65.81 -24.57 16.00
CA LYS A 832 67.07 -24.89 15.29
C LYS A 832 66.94 -26.24 14.58
N SER A 833 67.35 -26.31 13.31
CA SER A 833 67.55 -27.59 12.62
C SER A 833 68.90 -28.21 13.01
N TYR A 834 68.92 -29.52 13.26
CA TYR A 834 70.10 -30.24 13.69
C TYR A 834 70.54 -31.26 12.62
N PRO A 835 71.85 -31.36 12.30
CA PRO A 835 72.33 -32.40 11.41
C PRO A 835 72.19 -33.80 12.02
N HIS A 836 72.18 -34.82 11.18
CA HIS A 836 72.22 -36.23 11.60
C HIS A 836 73.38 -36.48 12.58
N ASN A 837 73.17 -37.32 13.59
CA ASN A 837 74.07 -37.61 14.72
C ASN A 837 74.34 -36.44 15.69
N SER A 838 73.58 -35.34 15.64
CA SER A 838 73.66 -34.29 16.69
C SER A 838 73.30 -34.81 18.09
N LEU A 839 72.44 -35.82 18.13
CA LEU A 839 72.11 -36.62 19.31
C LEU A 839 72.02 -38.07 18.85
N VAL A 840 72.62 -39.01 19.55
CA VAL A 840 72.68 -40.43 19.15
C VAL A 840 72.07 -41.32 20.22
N ILE A 841 71.43 -42.42 19.80
CA ILE A 841 70.97 -43.47 20.71
C ILE A 841 72.22 -44.19 21.24
N ASN A 842 72.35 -44.27 22.57
CA ASN A 842 73.56 -44.71 23.24
C ASN A 842 73.39 -45.99 24.08
N GLU A 843 72.21 -46.17 24.68
CA GLU A 843 71.88 -47.34 25.47
C GLU A 843 70.37 -47.65 25.35
N ILE A 844 70.01 -48.93 25.30
CA ILE A 844 68.62 -49.38 25.24
C ILE A 844 68.39 -50.54 26.21
N MET A 845 67.38 -50.40 27.07
CA MET A 845 66.82 -51.46 27.91
C MET A 845 65.43 -51.80 27.40
N TYR A 846 65.34 -52.86 26.58
CA TYR A 846 64.07 -53.34 26.05
C TYR A 846 63.51 -54.57 26.81
N GLU A 847 64.36 -55.35 27.50
CA GLU A 847 63.96 -56.57 28.22
C GLU A 847 63.94 -56.36 29.75
N ALA A 848 63.10 -55.44 30.23
CA ALA A 848 62.99 -55.11 31.65
C ALA A 848 62.10 -56.11 32.44
N SER A 849 62.49 -56.45 33.67
CA SER A 849 61.64 -57.19 34.60
C SER A 849 60.64 -56.28 35.32
N VAL A 850 59.71 -56.88 36.09
CA VAL A 850 58.75 -56.15 36.95
C VAL A 850 59.41 -55.28 38.04
N SER A 851 60.71 -55.45 38.29
CA SER A 851 61.48 -54.64 39.24
C SER A 851 62.32 -53.54 38.59
N SER A 852 62.23 -53.42 37.26
CA SER A 852 62.91 -52.43 36.44
C SER A 852 61.93 -51.79 35.44
N SER A 853 62.43 -51.02 34.48
CA SER A 853 61.63 -50.35 33.46
C SER A 853 62.40 -50.23 32.16
N GLU A 854 61.68 -50.21 31.05
CA GLU A 854 62.26 -49.88 29.74
C GLU A 854 62.77 -48.44 29.73
N TYR A 855 63.92 -48.24 29.07
CA TYR A 855 64.44 -46.91 28.82
C TYR A 855 65.29 -46.87 27.55
N LEU A 856 65.36 -45.66 27.00
CA LEU A 856 66.29 -45.27 25.95
C LEU A 856 67.16 -44.14 26.47
N GLU A 857 68.46 -44.27 26.25
CA GLU A 857 69.44 -43.23 26.52
C GLU A 857 69.95 -42.63 25.22
N PHE A 858 70.08 -41.30 25.23
CA PHE A 858 70.66 -40.53 24.16
C PHE A 858 71.90 -39.79 24.64
N TYR A 859 72.90 -39.66 23.77
CA TYR A 859 74.13 -38.95 24.04
C TYR A 859 74.32 -37.82 23.05
N ASN A 860 74.79 -36.66 23.51
CA ASN A 860 75.22 -35.56 22.65
C ASN A 860 76.73 -35.68 22.34
N PRO A 861 77.14 -36.24 21.18
CA PRO A 861 78.54 -36.40 20.83
C PRO A 861 79.19 -35.09 20.35
N GLY A 862 78.42 -34.02 20.14
CA GLY A 862 78.88 -32.74 19.63
C GLY A 862 79.65 -31.89 20.64
N MET A 863 80.01 -30.68 20.19
CA MET A 863 80.60 -29.63 21.02
C MET A 863 79.61 -28.50 21.35
N ASP A 864 78.40 -28.55 20.77
CA ASP A 864 77.32 -27.58 20.94
C ASP A 864 76.15 -28.17 21.75
N THR A 865 75.31 -27.30 22.29
CA THR A 865 74.06 -27.70 22.96
C THR A 865 73.02 -28.20 21.96
N VAL A 866 72.14 -29.09 22.41
CA VAL A 866 70.99 -29.59 21.63
C VAL A 866 69.70 -29.25 22.38
N GLU A 867 68.79 -28.54 21.71
CA GLU A 867 67.48 -28.16 22.25
C GLU A 867 66.43 -29.22 21.87
N LEU A 868 65.92 -29.92 22.87
CA LEU A 868 65.07 -31.10 22.76
C LEU A 868 63.56 -30.79 22.82
N GLY A 869 63.17 -29.51 22.86
CA GLY A 869 61.77 -29.11 22.92
C GLY A 869 61.01 -29.61 21.70
N GLY A 870 59.99 -30.45 21.91
CA GLY A 870 59.22 -31.06 20.83
C GLY A 870 59.91 -32.20 20.07
N TRP A 871 61.13 -32.60 20.44
CA TRP A 871 61.77 -33.81 19.91
C TRP A 871 61.05 -35.07 20.39
N TYR A 872 61.13 -36.15 19.63
CA TYR A 872 60.44 -37.39 19.97
C TYR A 872 61.12 -38.62 19.38
N ILE A 873 60.85 -39.78 19.99
CA ILE A 873 61.06 -41.06 19.33
C ILE A 873 59.77 -41.51 18.62
N LEU A 874 59.95 -42.25 17.54
CA LEU A 874 58.91 -42.94 16.80
C LEU A 874 59.33 -44.40 16.60
N ASP A 875 58.51 -45.33 17.08
CA ASP A 875 58.74 -46.77 16.89
C ASP A 875 58.29 -47.25 15.49
N GLU A 876 58.46 -48.55 15.20
CA GLU A 876 58.05 -49.17 13.93
C GLU A 876 56.51 -49.21 13.76
N LYS A 877 55.74 -49.16 14.86
CA LYS A 877 54.26 -49.17 14.85
C LYS A 877 53.67 -47.75 14.72
N GLY A 878 54.50 -46.72 14.78
CA GLY A 878 54.10 -45.32 14.75
C GLY A 878 53.73 -44.73 16.11
N GLU A 879 54.03 -45.42 17.23
CA GLU A 879 53.90 -44.86 18.56
C GLU A 879 54.97 -43.81 18.81
N LYS A 880 54.52 -42.65 19.30
CA LYS A 880 55.34 -41.45 19.48
C LYS A 880 55.50 -41.13 20.96
N TYR A 881 56.75 -40.98 21.41
CA TYR A 881 57.08 -40.50 22.75
C TYR A 881 57.96 -39.26 22.65
N ASN A 882 57.44 -38.12 23.09
CA ASN A 882 58.21 -36.88 23.14
C ASN A 882 59.36 -37.01 24.15
N LEU A 883 60.51 -36.41 23.85
CA LEU A 883 61.63 -36.25 24.79
C LEU A 883 61.37 -35.08 25.73
N SER A 884 60.90 -33.94 25.22
CA SER A 884 60.48 -32.81 26.07
C SER A 884 59.26 -32.11 25.48
N ASP A 885 58.29 -31.75 26.33
CA ASP A 885 57.10 -31.00 25.90
C ASP A 885 57.30 -29.47 25.99
N SER A 886 58.41 -29.03 26.59
CA SER A 886 58.85 -27.63 26.67
C SER A 886 60.29 -27.50 26.20
N VAL A 887 60.74 -26.26 25.96
CA VAL A 887 62.15 -25.96 25.65
C VAL A 887 63.05 -26.61 26.71
N PHE A 888 63.95 -27.49 26.26
CA PHE A 888 64.92 -28.17 27.11
C PHE A 888 66.27 -28.21 26.40
N VAL A 889 67.33 -27.70 27.03
CA VAL A 889 68.66 -27.62 26.41
C VAL A 889 69.60 -28.64 27.04
N LEU A 890 70.06 -29.60 26.24
CA LEU A 890 71.06 -30.59 26.61
C LEU A 890 72.48 -30.09 26.29
N PRO A 891 73.39 -30.00 27.27
CA PRO A 891 74.77 -29.59 27.02
C PRO A 891 75.58 -30.57 26.15
N PRO A 892 76.73 -30.13 25.59
CA PRO A 892 77.68 -31.02 24.91
C PRO A 892 78.17 -32.13 25.84
N LYS A 893 78.36 -33.34 25.30
CA LYS A 893 78.90 -34.51 26.03
C LYS A 893 78.03 -35.01 27.20
N GLU A 894 76.79 -34.56 27.30
CA GLU A 894 75.82 -35.01 28.30
C GLU A 894 74.86 -36.08 27.74
N TYR A 895 74.22 -36.80 28.66
CA TYR A 895 73.25 -37.86 28.37
C TYR A 895 71.81 -37.37 28.66
N TYR A 896 70.84 -37.96 27.97
CA TYR A 896 69.42 -37.74 28.19
C TYR A 896 68.67 -39.07 28.26
N LEU A 897 67.76 -39.22 29.22
CA LEU A 897 67.01 -40.46 29.45
C LEU A 897 65.52 -40.29 29.14
N LEU A 898 64.97 -41.19 28.34
CA LEU A 898 63.54 -41.44 28.24
C LEU A 898 63.22 -42.75 28.97
N ILE A 899 62.42 -42.67 30.04
CA ILE A 899 62.12 -43.78 30.95
C ILE A 899 60.61 -44.05 30.92
N ALA A 900 60.20 -45.31 30.82
CA ALA A 900 58.77 -45.64 30.85
C ALA A 900 58.13 -45.28 32.21
N ASP A 901 58.69 -45.85 33.28
CA ASP A 901 58.18 -45.77 34.65
C ASP A 901 59.27 -45.41 35.67
N SER A 902 58.89 -44.68 36.73
CA SER A 902 59.81 -44.26 37.79
C SER A 902 60.30 -45.42 38.68
N ILE A 903 59.74 -46.63 38.56
CA ILE A 903 60.23 -47.85 39.22
C ILE A 903 61.71 -48.13 38.94
N LEU A 904 62.24 -47.68 37.79
CA LEU A 904 63.66 -47.75 37.45
C LEU A 904 64.55 -47.11 38.53
N PHE A 905 64.05 -46.10 39.25
CA PHE A 905 64.80 -45.40 40.29
C PHE A 905 65.09 -46.31 41.50
N ASN A 906 64.34 -47.39 41.70
CA ASN A 906 64.67 -48.37 42.74
C ASN A 906 65.97 -49.12 42.42
N LYS A 907 66.20 -49.41 41.13
CA LYS A 907 67.40 -50.08 40.63
C LYS A 907 68.57 -49.10 40.45
N PHE A 908 68.28 -47.86 40.06
CA PHE A 908 69.25 -46.76 39.91
C PHE A 908 68.83 -45.50 40.70
N PRO A 909 69.07 -45.43 42.02
CA PRO A 909 68.57 -44.34 42.89
C PRO A 909 68.99 -42.93 42.48
N ASN A 910 70.16 -42.78 41.87
CA ASN A 910 70.70 -41.50 41.40
C ASN A 910 69.82 -40.87 40.30
N LEU A 911 69.00 -41.65 39.61
CA LEU A 911 68.10 -41.14 38.58
C LEU A 911 66.99 -40.26 39.15
N SER A 912 66.61 -40.41 40.42
CA SER A 912 65.55 -39.58 41.03
C SER A 912 65.86 -38.07 40.95
N THR A 913 67.11 -37.69 41.14
CA THR A 913 67.60 -36.29 41.08
C THR A 913 68.31 -35.94 39.77
N TYR A 914 68.50 -36.89 38.86
CA TYR A 914 69.15 -36.65 37.57
C TYR A 914 68.33 -35.65 36.71
N PRO A 915 68.92 -34.54 36.23
CA PRO A 915 68.16 -33.46 35.59
C PRO A 915 67.75 -33.76 34.14
N ASN A 916 68.54 -34.56 33.42
CA ASN A 916 68.36 -34.79 31.98
C ASN A 916 67.51 -36.05 31.73
N LYS A 917 66.27 -36.06 32.22
CA LYS A 917 65.37 -37.20 32.03
C LYS A 917 63.94 -36.79 31.77
N ARG A 918 63.19 -37.69 31.13
CA ARG A 918 61.73 -37.70 31.08
C ARG A 918 61.21 -39.06 31.51
N THR A 919 60.17 -39.06 32.33
CA THR A 919 59.39 -40.25 32.67
C THR A 919 58.06 -40.19 31.94
N ALA A 920 57.74 -41.20 31.12
CA ALA A 920 56.51 -41.25 30.33
C ALA A 920 55.27 -41.56 31.19
N GLY A 921 55.45 -42.17 32.38
CA GLY A 921 54.36 -42.59 33.25
C GLY A 921 53.58 -43.76 32.66
N LYS A 922 54.28 -44.68 31.99
CA LYS A 922 53.74 -45.85 31.28
C LYS A 922 54.39 -47.11 31.83
N SER A 923 53.70 -48.25 31.73
CA SER A 923 54.27 -49.55 32.14
C SER A 923 55.53 -49.92 31.35
N ASP A 924 55.59 -49.51 30.09
CA ASP A 924 56.64 -49.79 29.12
C ASP A 924 56.63 -48.70 28.01
N LEU A 925 57.68 -48.67 27.18
CA LEU A 925 57.81 -47.80 26.00
C LEU A 925 57.37 -48.53 24.71
N GLY A 926 56.74 -49.70 24.83
CA GLY A 926 56.35 -50.53 23.70
C GLY A 926 57.50 -51.30 23.02
N LEU A 927 58.70 -51.33 23.63
CA LEU A 927 59.90 -51.88 22.99
C LEU A 927 59.79 -53.41 22.78
N VAL A 928 59.99 -53.86 21.55
CA VAL A 928 59.84 -55.29 21.20
C VAL A 928 61.09 -56.11 21.56
N ASN A 929 60.93 -57.06 22.50
CA ASN A 929 62.00 -57.95 22.98
C ASN A 929 62.82 -58.70 21.92
N THR A 930 62.32 -58.88 20.70
CA THR A 930 63.06 -59.51 19.59
C THR A 930 63.86 -58.54 18.73
N GLY A 931 63.58 -57.24 18.83
CA GLY A 931 64.12 -56.17 17.98
C GLY A 931 63.04 -55.44 17.18
N GLU A 932 63.26 -54.14 16.93
CA GLU A 932 62.47 -53.26 16.06
C GLU A 932 63.31 -52.04 15.59
N LEU A 933 62.72 -51.19 14.75
CA LEU A 933 63.27 -49.88 14.37
C LEU A 933 62.79 -48.76 15.32
N ILE A 934 63.73 -47.98 15.86
CA ILE A 934 63.48 -46.73 16.58
C ILE A 934 64.04 -45.56 15.78
N LEU A 935 63.22 -44.52 15.57
CA LEU A 935 63.62 -43.26 14.95
C LEU A 935 63.65 -42.14 15.99
N LEU A 936 64.79 -41.48 16.13
CA LEU A 936 64.90 -40.23 16.89
C LEU A 936 64.67 -39.05 15.95
N LYS A 937 63.66 -38.21 16.25
CA LYS A 937 63.28 -37.07 15.42
C LYS A 937 63.36 -35.74 16.16
N ASP A 938 63.82 -34.71 15.47
CA ASP A 938 63.79 -33.33 15.97
C ASP A 938 62.38 -32.73 15.92
N ALA A 939 62.23 -31.49 16.41
CA ALA A 939 60.97 -30.75 16.42
C ALA A 939 60.41 -30.47 15.00
N LEU A 940 61.25 -30.52 13.97
CA LEU A 940 60.88 -30.36 12.56
C LEU A 940 60.57 -31.71 11.88
N GLY A 941 60.71 -32.82 12.60
CA GLY A 941 60.48 -34.18 12.09
C GLY A 941 61.65 -34.81 11.34
N ASN A 942 62.81 -34.14 11.27
CA ASN A 942 64.03 -34.70 10.68
C ASN A 942 64.51 -35.87 11.53
N THR A 943 64.93 -36.97 10.90
CA THR A 943 65.53 -38.10 11.62
C THR A 943 66.98 -37.78 12.00
N ILE A 944 67.21 -37.58 13.30
CA ILE A 944 68.52 -37.24 13.85
C ILE A 944 69.37 -38.48 14.08
N ASP A 945 68.78 -39.58 14.53
CA ASP A 945 69.42 -40.90 14.60
C ASP A 945 68.36 -42.01 14.42
N SER A 946 68.81 -43.23 14.17
CA SER A 946 67.94 -44.40 14.08
C SER A 946 68.66 -45.66 14.58
N LEU A 947 67.92 -46.57 15.19
CA LEU A 947 68.44 -47.84 15.69
C LEU A 947 67.49 -48.98 15.31
N VAL A 948 67.98 -49.91 14.49
CA VAL A 948 67.38 -51.24 14.33
C VAL A 948 68.11 -52.20 15.25
N TYR A 949 67.57 -52.46 16.44
CA TYR A 949 68.21 -53.39 17.39
C TYR A 949 67.68 -54.81 17.23
N SER A 950 68.38 -55.79 17.81
CA SER A 950 67.91 -57.17 17.91
C SER A 950 68.45 -57.83 19.17
N ASN A 951 67.67 -58.73 19.75
CA ASN A 951 68.14 -59.54 20.89
C ASN A 951 69.38 -60.41 20.58
N LYS A 952 69.69 -60.64 19.31
CA LYS A 952 70.91 -61.32 18.85
C LYS A 952 72.18 -60.45 18.92
N TRP A 953 72.06 -59.19 19.35
CA TRP A 953 73.17 -58.26 19.54
C TRP A 953 73.79 -58.36 20.94
N HIS A 954 73.08 -59.01 21.89
CA HIS A 954 73.71 -59.39 23.14
C HIS A 954 74.89 -60.35 22.89
N ASN A 955 75.89 -60.23 23.75
CA ASN A 955 77.05 -61.10 23.75
C ASN A 955 76.64 -62.55 24.00
N GLN A 956 76.99 -63.45 23.08
CA GLN A 956 76.60 -64.87 23.12
C GLN A 956 77.17 -65.64 24.31
N SER A 957 78.17 -65.09 25.01
CA SER A 957 78.71 -65.68 26.23
C SER A 957 77.86 -65.41 27.47
N ILE A 958 76.81 -64.60 27.36
CA ILE A 958 75.88 -64.27 28.46
C ILE A 958 74.61 -65.12 28.32
N ASN A 959 74.32 -65.95 29.33
CA ASN A 959 73.18 -66.87 29.32
C ASN A 959 71.85 -66.22 29.72
N PHE A 960 71.87 -64.99 30.26
CA PHE A 960 70.68 -64.29 30.76
C PHE A 960 70.75 -62.79 30.44
N THR A 961 69.84 -62.32 29.59
CA THR A 961 69.81 -60.95 29.04
C THR A 961 68.72 -60.07 29.65
N GLN A 962 67.71 -60.64 30.29
CA GLN A 962 66.70 -59.87 31.00
C GLN A 962 67.36 -58.97 32.06
N ASP A 963 66.86 -57.74 32.17
CA ASP A 963 67.39 -56.68 33.02
C ASP A 963 68.82 -56.23 32.66
N ARG A 964 69.30 -56.56 31.46
CA ARG A 964 70.55 -56.05 30.87
C ARG A 964 70.30 -55.26 29.60
N SER A 965 70.84 -54.05 29.53
CA SER A 965 70.76 -53.20 28.35
C SER A 965 71.75 -53.64 27.26
N LEU A 966 71.45 -53.23 26.02
CA LEU A 966 72.45 -53.10 24.97
C LEU A 966 73.07 -51.71 25.06
N GLU A 967 74.39 -51.68 25.11
CA GLU A 967 75.19 -50.46 25.16
C GLU A 967 75.96 -50.29 23.86
N LYS A 968 76.06 -49.06 23.39
CA LYS A 968 76.89 -48.70 22.24
C LYS A 968 78.36 -48.66 22.66
N ILE A 969 79.22 -49.37 21.92
CA ILE A 969 80.66 -49.48 22.21
C ILE A 969 81.36 -48.16 21.91
N ASN A 970 81.00 -47.49 20.82
CA ASN A 970 81.51 -46.18 20.48
C ASN A 970 80.39 -45.25 19.98
N PRO A 971 80.10 -44.14 20.68
CA PRO A 971 78.98 -43.25 20.35
C PRO A 971 79.08 -42.57 18.97
N VAL A 972 80.30 -42.39 18.43
CA VAL A 972 80.49 -41.72 17.13
C VAL A 972 80.38 -42.66 15.92
N ILE A 973 80.32 -43.97 16.14
CA ILE A 973 80.08 -44.95 15.08
C ILE A 973 78.57 -45.05 14.82
N ASN A 974 78.17 -45.41 13.60
CA ASN A 974 76.77 -45.52 13.17
C ASN A 974 75.96 -46.42 14.13
N SER A 975 74.79 -45.94 14.55
CA SER A 975 73.90 -46.66 15.49
C SER A 975 73.34 -47.97 14.91
N ASN A 976 73.27 -48.13 13.59
CA ASN A 976 72.83 -49.37 12.94
C ASN A 976 73.98 -50.36 12.65
N ASP A 977 75.22 -50.04 13.03
CA ASP A 977 76.30 -51.03 12.97
C ASP A 977 76.16 -52.01 14.13
N ARG A 978 75.69 -53.23 13.84
CA ARG A 978 75.58 -54.32 14.82
C ARG A 978 76.89 -54.55 15.59
N GLY A 979 78.05 -54.39 14.95
CA GLY A 979 79.35 -54.60 15.58
C GLY A 979 79.66 -53.56 16.66
N ASN A 980 78.93 -52.46 16.70
CA ASN A 980 79.10 -51.36 17.65
C ASN A 980 78.18 -51.46 18.88
N TRP A 981 77.52 -52.60 19.09
CA TRP A 981 76.66 -52.84 20.25
C TRP A 981 77.00 -54.16 20.91
N SER A 982 76.94 -54.20 22.25
CA SER A 982 77.05 -55.44 23.01
C SER A 982 76.31 -55.27 24.35
N THR A 983 76.20 -56.37 25.12
CA THR A 983 75.54 -56.37 26.44
C THR A 983 76.33 -55.53 27.45
N SER A 984 75.61 -54.77 28.28
CA SER A 984 76.17 -54.13 29.48
C SER A 984 76.84 -55.14 30.40
N VAL A 985 78.05 -54.81 30.85
CA VAL A 985 78.78 -55.59 31.88
C VAL A 985 78.62 -55.00 33.28
N ASN A 986 77.90 -53.88 33.42
CA ASN A 986 77.61 -53.30 34.73
C ASN A 986 76.85 -54.30 35.62
N LEU A 987 77.16 -54.31 36.92
CA LEU A 987 76.50 -55.21 37.89
C LEU A 987 74.99 -54.97 37.99
N ASN A 988 74.55 -53.74 37.76
CA ASN A 988 73.13 -53.37 37.76
C ASN A 988 72.46 -53.59 36.40
N GLY A 989 73.20 -54.11 35.41
CA GLY A 989 72.70 -54.45 34.08
C GLY A 989 72.56 -53.28 33.10
N GLY A 990 72.98 -52.07 33.46
CA GLY A 990 73.02 -50.93 32.54
C GLY A 990 73.70 -49.72 33.17
N THR A 991 73.82 -48.64 32.41
CA THR A 991 74.50 -47.39 32.77
C THR A 991 73.66 -46.13 32.53
N PRO A 992 72.35 -46.09 32.85
CA PRO A 992 71.51 -44.93 32.53
C PRO A 992 72.03 -43.65 33.20
N GLY A 993 72.22 -42.61 32.39
CA GLY A 993 72.76 -41.31 32.74
C GLY A 993 74.29 -41.29 32.93
N GLN A 994 75.00 -42.35 32.53
CA GLN A 994 76.43 -42.55 32.76
C GLN A 994 77.15 -43.01 31.48
N ILE A 995 78.48 -43.07 31.53
CA ILE A 995 79.27 -43.63 30.42
C ILE A 995 79.03 -45.15 30.34
N ASN A 996 78.76 -45.66 29.13
CA ASN A 996 78.60 -47.09 28.86
C ASN A 996 79.74 -47.93 29.43
N SER A 997 79.40 -49.07 30.02
CA SER A 997 80.32 -50.01 30.67
C SER A 997 81.32 -50.67 29.72
N ILE A 998 81.03 -50.67 28.41
CA ILE A 998 81.86 -51.28 27.36
C ILE A 998 82.46 -50.25 26.38
N ILE A 999 82.52 -48.97 26.77
CA ILE A 999 83.01 -47.88 25.93
C ILE A 999 84.44 -48.15 25.41
N THR A 1000 84.65 -48.04 24.10
CA THR A 1000 85.97 -48.18 23.47
C THR A 1000 86.17 -47.08 22.43
N THR A 1001 87.29 -46.35 22.52
CA THR A 1001 87.59 -45.22 21.63
C THR A 1001 88.92 -45.38 20.91
N ASN A 1002 88.98 -44.89 19.66
CA ASN A 1002 90.22 -44.74 18.91
C ASN A 1002 90.30 -43.30 18.37
N SER A 1003 91.15 -42.48 19.00
CA SER A 1003 91.31 -41.05 18.66
C SER A 1003 92.27 -40.78 17.49
N ASN A 1004 92.99 -41.81 17.00
CA ASN A 1004 93.93 -41.65 15.89
C ASN A 1004 93.22 -41.78 14.55
N ILE A 1005 92.74 -40.67 14.02
CA ILE A 1005 92.01 -40.60 12.75
C ILE A 1005 92.91 -40.09 11.61
N SER A 1006 94.18 -39.74 11.86
CA SER A 1006 95.08 -39.14 10.86
C SER A 1006 95.82 -40.15 9.96
N SER A 1007 95.94 -41.41 10.38
CA SER A 1007 96.60 -42.49 9.65
C SER A 1007 95.66 -43.18 8.67
N LYS A 1008 96.20 -43.76 7.57
CA LYS A 1008 95.39 -44.55 6.63
C LYS A 1008 94.63 -45.71 7.29
N LEU A 1009 95.23 -46.35 8.29
CA LEU A 1009 94.61 -47.36 9.15
C LEU A 1009 95.18 -47.18 10.56
N SER A 1010 94.34 -47.15 11.58
CA SER A 1010 94.73 -47.21 13.00
C SER A 1010 93.88 -48.21 13.76
N ILE A 1011 94.48 -48.81 14.79
CA ILE A 1011 93.85 -49.82 15.62
C ILE A 1011 94.09 -49.45 17.07
N ALA A 1012 93.02 -49.25 17.84
CA ALA A 1012 93.13 -49.00 19.28
C ALA A 1012 91.88 -49.51 20.02
N PRO A 1013 92.03 -50.11 21.21
CA PRO A 1013 93.30 -50.54 21.82
C PRO A 1013 93.99 -51.66 21.03
N ASN A 1014 95.33 -51.74 21.12
CA ASN A 1014 96.16 -52.77 20.49
C ASN A 1014 97.47 -52.97 21.29
N PRO A 1015 97.63 -54.06 22.05
CA PRO A 1015 96.73 -55.21 22.16
C PRO A 1015 95.38 -54.86 22.80
N PHE A 1016 94.38 -55.72 22.62
CA PHE A 1016 93.09 -55.66 23.31
C PHE A 1016 92.77 -57.04 23.94
N SER A 1017 91.93 -57.08 24.98
CA SER A 1017 91.65 -58.26 25.82
C SER A 1017 90.14 -58.59 25.84
N PRO A 1018 89.63 -59.43 24.91
CA PRO A 1018 88.20 -59.77 24.82
C PRO A 1018 87.78 -60.81 25.88
N ASP A 1019 87.79 -60.45 27.16
CA ASP A 1019 87.40 -61.32 28.30
C ASP A 1019 86.04 -60.98 28.94
N ASN A 1020 85.39 -59.93 28.45
CA ASN A 1020 84.10 -59.35 28.84
C ASN A 1020 84.10 -58.75 30.26
N ASP A 1021 85.22 -58.20 30.71
CA ASP A 1021 85.31 -57.49 32.00
C ASP A 1021 84.94 -55.99 31.92
N GLY A 1022 84.65 -55.49 30.72
CA GLY A 1022 84.34 -54.09 30.41
C GLY A 1022 85.54 -53.25 30.02
N TRP A 1023 86.75 -53.80 30.06
CA TRP A 1023 87.99 -53.07 29.84
C TRP A 1023 88.77 -53.63 28.64
N GLU A 1024 88.90 -52.82 27.59
CA GLU A 1024 89.61 -53.18 26.34
C GLU A 1024 89.11 -54.49 25.68
N ASP A 1025 87.82 -54.81 25.86
CA ASP A 1025 87.17 -55.98 25.28
C ASP A 1025 87.03 -55.96 23.76
N PHE A 1026 87.05 -54.74 23.21
CA PHE A 1026 86.90 -54.47 21.80
C PHE A 1026 88.09 -53.68 21.29
N SER A 1027 88.34 -53.77 19.98
CA SER A 1027 89.27 -52.89 19.28
C SER A 1027 88.55 -52.15 18.17
N VAL A 1028 88.82 -50.85 18.03
CA VAL A 1028 88.22 -50.00 17.00
C VAL A 1028 89.26 -49.70 15.92
N PHE A 1029 88.91 -50.03 14.68
CA PHE A 1029 89.74 -49.86 13.50
C PHE A 1029 89.28 -48.64 12.72
N ASN A 1030 90.02 -47.54 12.75
CA ASN A 1030 89.73 -46.38 11.91
C ASN A 1030 90.51 -46.50 10.60
N TYR A 1031 89.89 -46.19 9.48
CA TYR A 1031 90.56 -46.14 8.18
C TYR A 1031 90.28 -44.83 7.46
N ASN A 1032 91.23 -44.42 6.61
CA ASN A 1032 91.11 -43.33 5.66
C ASN A 1032 91.54 -43.82 4.27
N LEU A 1033 90.60 -43.83 3.32
CA LEU A 1033 90.74 -44.25 1.94
C LEU A 1033 91.00 -43.05 1.03
N SER A 1034 91.59 -43.35 -0.12
CA SER A 1034 91.98 -42.35 -1.13
C SER A 1034 90.82 -41.91 -2.04
N ARG A 1035 89.63 -42.52 -1.89
CA ARG A 1035 88.41 -42.18 -2.64
C ARG A 1035 87.25 -41.88 -1.70
N ASN A 1036 86.37 -40.99 -2.13
CA ASN A 1036 85.22 -40.50 -1.35
C ASN A 1036 84.16 -41.57 -1.08
N VAL A 1037 83.98 -42.53 -1.98
CA VAL A 1037 83.01 -43.64 -1.86
C VAL A 1037 83.67 -44.92 -2.33
N SER A 1038 83.55 -45.99 -1.55
CA SER A 1038 84.15 -47.30 -1.82
C SER A 1038 83.30 -48.43 -1.27
N GLN A 1039 83.37 -49.62 -1.86
CA GLN A 1039 82.92 -50.86 -1.20
C GLN A 1039 84.09 -51.47 -0.45
N ILE A 1040 83.98 -51.63 0.88
CA ILE A 1040 85.04 -52.19 1.71
C ILE A 1040 84.73 -53.63 2.12
N THR A 1041 85.79 -54.42 2.21
CA THR A 1041 85.78 -55.73 2.87
C THR A 1041 86.90 -55.77 3.90
N VAL A 1042 86.57 -56.04 5.16
CA VAL A 1042 87.52 -56.09 6.27
C VAL A 1042 87.57 -57.52 6.81
N ARG A 1043 88.75 -58.13 6.76
CA ARG A 1043 89.00 -59.52 7.14
C ARG A 1043 90.14 -59.62 8.13
N ILE A 1044 90.04 -60.57 9.04
CA ILE A 1044 91.07 -60.93 10.02
C ILE A 1044 91.65 -62.29 9.64
N PHE A 1045 92.97 -62.37 9.63
CA PHE A 1045 93.74 -63.57 9.35
C PHE A 1045 94.60 -63.94 10.55
N ASP A 1046 94.81 -65.24 10.78
CA ASP A 1046 95.79 -65.71 11.76
C ASP A 1046 97.24 -65.50 11.28
N ASP A 1047 98.20 -65.83 12.15
CA ASP A 1047 99.64 -65.77 11.89
C ASP A 1047 100.11 -66.67 10.73
N ARG A 1048 99.25 -67.57 10.23
CA ARG A 1048 99.48 -68.46 9.09
C ARG A 1048 98.76 -68.01 7.82
N GLY A 1049 98.09 -66.85 7.85
CA GLY A 1049 97.36 -66.28 6.72
C GLY A 1049 96.03 -66.97 6.42
N ARG A 1050 95.45 -67.72 7.37
CA ARG A 1050 94.10 -68.29 7.24
C ARG A 1050 93.08 -67.27 7.71
N GLU A 1051 92.03 -67.02 6.92
CA GLU A 1051 90.93 -66.13 7.31
C GLU A 1051 90.19 -66.72 8.52
N VAL A 1052 90.09 -65.96 9.61
CA VAL A 1052 89.39 -66.37 10.84
C VAL A 1052 88.08 -65.61 11.04
N ARG A 1053 87.98 -64.39 10.51
CA ARG A 1053 86.79 -63.54 10.62
C ARG A 1053 86.67 -62.60 9.43
N THR A 1054 85.46 -62.46 8.89
CA THR A 1054 85.10 -61.31 8.05
C THR A 1054 84.27 -60.36 8.91
N LEU A 1055 84.78 -59.14 9.15
CA LEU A 1055 84.10 -58.11 9.96
C LEU A 1055 83.12 -57.31 9.11
N VAL A 1056 83.54 -56.98 7.90
CA VAL A 1056 82.74 -56.23 6.93
C VAL A 1056 82.91 -56.90 5.57
N ASN A 1057 81.81 -57.09 4.83
CA ASN A 1057 81.82 -57.74 3.52
C ASN A 1057 81.08 -56.90 2.47
N ASN A 1058 81.81 -56.36 1.50
CA ASN A 1058 81.29 -55.51 0.41
C ASN A 1058 80.35 -54.38 0.88
N GLN A 1059 80.64 -53.75 2.02
CA GLN A 1059 79.83 -52.66 2.56
C GLN A 1059 80.25 -51.33 1.93
N ILE A 1060 79.28 -50.51 1.52
CA ILE A 1060 79.55 -49.16 1.06
C ILE A 1060 80.07 -48.32 2.23
N SER A 1061 81.18 -47.62 2.03
CA SER A 1061 81.78 -46.72 2.99
C SER A 1061 82.30 -45.44 2.31
N GLY A 1062 82.43 -44.38 3.10
CA GLY A 1062 83.04 -43.12 2.68
C GLY A 1062 84.57 -43.22 2.60
N SER A 1063 85.22 -42.06 2.43
CA SER A 1063 86.69 -41.94 2.48
C SER A 1063 87.26 -42.20 3.86
N SER A 1064 86.45 -42.30 4.90
CA SER A 1064 86.89 -42.73 6.23
C SER A 1064 85.76 -43.46 6.95
N GLY A 1065 86.13 -44.27 7.94
CA GLY A 1065 85.17 -44.95 8.78
C GLY A 1065 85.84 -45.76 9.87
N SER A 1066 85.01 -46.43 10.66
CA SER A 1066 85.45 -47.25 11.80
C SER A 1066 84.80 -48.62 11.74
N VAL A 1067 85.51 -49.66 12.16
CA VAL A 1067 84.99 -51.02 12.33
C VAL A 1067 85.38 -51.53 13.70
N VAL A 1068 84.43 -52.12 14.42
CA VAL A 1068 84.67 -52.72 15.73
C VAL A 1068 85.04 -54.20 15.58
N PHE A 1069 86.00 -54.66 16.39
CA PHE A 1069 86.38 -56.06 16.50
C PHE A 1069 86.25 -56.56 17.93
N ASP A 1070 85.53 -57.68 18.07
CA ASP A 1070 85.21 -58.35 19.34
C ASP A 1070 86.15 -59.51 19.68
N GLY A 1071 87.21 -59.72 18.88
CA GLY A 1071 88.16 -60.81 19.09
C GLY A 1071 87.61 -62.22 18.87
N ARG A 1072 86.52 -62.37 18.09
CA ARG A 1072 85.89 -63.67 17.82
C ARG A 1072 86.02 -64.10 16.35
N ASP A 1073 85.98 -65.41 16.12
CA ASP A 1073 85.95 -66.01 14.78
C ASP A 1073 84.54 -65.93 14.13
N ASN A 1074 84.40 -66.35 12.87
CA ASN A 1074 83.10 -66.37 12.17
C ASN A 1074 82.00 -67.22 12.86
N ASN A 1075 82.38 -68.15 13.73
CA ASN A 1075 81.45 -69.01 14.49
C ASN A 1075 81.12 -68.42 15.88
N GLY A 1076 81.66 -67.25 16.24
CA GLY A 1076 81.47 -66.60 17.53
C GLY A 1076 82.40 -67.11 18.64
N ASN A 1077 83.34 -68.00 18.33
CA ASN A 1077 84.30 -68.48 19.33
C ASN A 1077 85.38 -67.43 19.57
N ALA A 1078 85.81 -67.28 20.82
CA ALA A 1078 86.92 -66.40 21.18
C ALA A 1078 88.22 -66.86 20.49
N LEU A 1079 88.92 -65.93 19.86
CA LEU A 1079 90.23 -66.18 19.28
C LEU A 1079 91.26 -66.47 20.38
N ARG A 1080 92.30 -67.23 20.01
CA ARG A 1080 93.43 -67.52 20.91
C ARG A 1080 94.30 -66.29 21.05
N ILE A 1081 94.98 -66.15 22.20
CA ILE A 1081 96.03 -65.13 22.40
C ILE A 1081 97.04 -65.25 21.25
N GLY A 1082 97.33 -64.14 20.58
CA GLY A 1082 98.20 -64.16 19.41
C GLY A 1082 98.10 -62.91 18.54
N ILE A 1083 98.93 -62.91 17.50
CA ILE A 1083 99.04 -61.85 16.51
C ILE A 1083 98.13 -62.20 15.33
N TYR A 1084 97.27 -61.26 14.93
CA TYR A 1084 96.38 -61.39 13.79
C TYR A 1084 96.63 -60.25 12.80
N LEU A 1085 96.40 -60.52 11.52
CA LEU A 1085 96.50 -59.53 10.45
C LEU A 1085 95.10 -59.06 10.08
N ILE A 1086 94.84 -57.75 10.14
CA ILE A 1086 93.69 -57.14 9.49
C ILE A 1086 94.03 -56.79 8.05
N LEU A 1087 93.12 -57.07 7.13
CA LEU A 1087 93.15 -56.65 5.75
C LEU A 1087 91.84 -55.95 5.40
N LEU A 1088 91.93 -54.68 5.00
CA LEU A 1088 90.87 -53.92 4.38
C LEU A 1088 91.14 -53.85 2.87
N GLU A 1089 90.20 -54.30 2.06
CA GLU A 1089 90.18 -54.09 0.61
C GLU A 1089 89.07 -53.10 0.25
N ALA A 1090 89.43 -51.99 -0.42
CA ALA A 1090 88.48 -51.00 -0.94
C ALA A 1090 88.33 -51.15 -2.46
N ARG A 1091 87.09 -51.27 -2.91
CA ARG A 1091 86.69 -51.51 -4.30
C ARG A 1091 85.88 -50.34 -4.84
N ASP A 1092 85.97 -50.11 -6.14
CA ASP A 1092 85.15 -49.13 -6.86
C ASP A 1092 83.87 -49.73 -7.43
N ASP A 1093 83.06 -48.90 -8.11
CA ASP A 1093 81.77 -49.31 -8.69
C ASP A 1093 81.91 -50.40 -9.76
N ASN A 1094 83.11 -50.57 -10.34
CA ASN A 1094 83.42 -51.64 -11.28
C ASN A 1094 83.99 -52.89 -10.60
N ASN A 1095 83.89 -52.96 -9.26
CA ASN A 1095 84.39 -54.04 -8.41
C ASN A 1095 85.93 -54.22 -8.44
N ASN A 1096 86.67 -53.20 -8.91
CA ASN A 1096 88.14 -53.23 -8.92
C ASN A 1096 88.69 -52.79 -7.57
N VAL A 1097 89.57 -53.58 -6.96
CA VAL A 1097 90.28 -53.20 -5.73
C VAL A 1097 91.29 -52.10 -6.08
N PHE A 1098 91.08 -50.88 -5.56
CA PHE A 1098 91.98 -49.75 -5.80
C PHE A 1098 92.89 -49.45 -4.59
N GLU A 1099 92.53 -49.89 -3.39
CA GLU A 1099 93.33 -49.70 -2.18
C GLU A 1099 93.26 -50.92 -1.26
N ARG A 1100 94.41 -51.31 -0.70
CA ARG A 1100 94.54 -52.36 0.30
C ARG A 1100 95.30 -51.83 1.50
N LEU A 1101 94.68 -51.89 2.66
CA LEU A 1101 95.29 -51.51 3.93
C LEU A 1101 95.43 -52.76 4.78
N LYS A 1102 96.59 -52.94 5.39
CA LYS A 1102 96.83 -54.04 6.31
C LYS A 1102 97.62 -53.57 7.50
N ASP A 1103 97.30 -54.12 8.66
CA ASP A 1103 98.02 -53.85 9.90
C ASP A 1103 97.83 -55.04 10.85
N VAL A 1104 98.50 -55.02 11.99
CA VAL A 1104 98.49 -56.10 12.97
C VAL A 1104 97.60 -55.72 14.14
N VAL A 1105 96.72 -56.64 14.54
CA VAL A 1105 95.97 -56.55 15.80
C VAL A 1105 96.37 -57.71 16.71
N VAL A 1106 96.63 -57.41 17.98
CA VAL A 1106 97.07 -58.39 18.98
C VAL A 1106 95.93 -58.68 19.95
N VAL A 1107 95.52 -59.95 20.01
CA VAL A 1107 94.58 -60.44 21.03
C VAL A 1107 95.40 -60.89 22.25
N ALA A 1108 95.21 -60.22 23.37
CA ALA A 1108 95.81 -60.55 24.66
C ALA A 1108 94.76 -61.12 25.63
N ARG A 1109 95.20 -61.64 26.78
CA ARG A 1109 94.35 -61.92 27.94
C ARG A 1109 95.16 -61.63 29.20
N LYS A 1110 94.47 -61.26 30.27
CA LYS A 1110 95.05 -61.17 31.61
C LYS A 1110 95.60 -62.54 32.02
N LEU A 1111 96.91 -62.61 32.33
CA LEU A 1111 97.59 -63.84 32.79
C LEU A 1111 97.30 -64.12 34.25
#